data_AF-A0A8T2W6U3-F1
#
_entry.id   AF-A0A8T2W6U3-F1
#
_cell.length_a   1.000
_cell.length_b   1.000
_cell.length_c   1.000
_cell.angle_alpha   90.00
_cell.angle_beta   90.00
_cell.angle_gamma   90.00
#
_symmetry.space_group_name_H-M   'P 1'
#
loop_
_entity.id
_entity.type
_entity.pdbx_description
1 polymer ?
#
loop_
_entity_poly.entity_id
_entity_poly.type
_entity_poly.pdbx_seq_one_letter_code
_entity_poly.pdbx_strand_id
1 'polypeptide(L)'
;MSSTDLVAILRSYLERALREVPGMKVLLLDTETMRSVSTALSQSDILEQEVYLVQKINSEEKREHLPHLKAVAFLRPTRENIACLRRELREPCFGAYHLYFTNRIEDMRLQDLAEGDSRELVACVHEAFGDFIALESHHAAVPLPRPHLALAPMAWDYGASSDMISRLTEGLASIVLGLRKRFSIKYQRGSDISQRVAQSLHHLAGVEQRELFDFGSRHTGESAPLLLIIDRKDDPVTPLLSQWTYQAMLHEILRSRDNRVSLKQVVGIRPELAEAVLSPLQDAFYAKNMYANFGDVGMAIKSLVDAVSAEGRQARDFQSLDDMASFVENLPEMSHQQGVTAKHVALMTELSHAVERRQLMRVSGVEQEIACAAANLGTHYDAVSELVRSGVVDSRDKLRLIALFALRYERDGRGQISALMTAAAEGGVDPAQLSAVRSLLKHCGCGEENSVRVSDLFSDRSFSSRFATLAKQHIRGVENVYTQHVPPLISILERAAKGKLVDADYLSVDGISSGGSSLMMSMTNGSSSGGLGSSSTNVPGNASLTSLKPPKLIVVFIVGGTTYEEAKAVAELNSSADRGEGWAAGMRFILAGTGPQSSATFLEDWEEISVMERYQKTHQGQGRLRHMSLLTRANFLVAAKTSSPAARPLPLLLRAASNATMPDLNEPIMENKLLCMQCEQTKNGTGCTTVGVCGKTPEINALQELLVYSQKGLSCWAQFAYENGVPLPPTLASFLHASTFSTLTNVNFDAARFREYITECHALRDDVEARLRAAGIETSPAAPNDLPWFDLLAHPARWNLSVSYLATATDEALVKMGQMVSLEHRRHIVEPTILGLQEMLVYGVRGLCAYTHHAEVLGKRVPEADAFVAEAYAFLCSRDAASVDKTLGMILKCGEVNILTMKGLSEGHTDRFGHPVPTPVNLNPVPGKAILISGHDMQDLHDLLVQSEGTGIQIYTHGEMLPGHGYPGLKKFPHLASNYGGAWYKQQKEFETFGKHGPVIMTSNCIIEPRGSYAANIYTTGEVGWPGVTHIPYATHGIGATKDYSAVIARALEMPGFSEADVPAEPKTVLTGFGHNAILGVADKVVDAVKTGKLNHIFLMGGCDGSEPTRKYFSKTADLAPDDTLIMGLGCGKYRFYDHEFGTLKDTGLPRYLDVGQCNDAYSAVVVANALAEAFETDLNGLPLSLNLSWLEQKAVVILLSLLHLGVQNIRIGPKAPAFVTPEAMAVLVDKFNLQITDVKDPQADMESMLAGH
;
A
#
# COMPACT_ATOMS: atom_id res chain seq x y z
N MET A 1 19.86 -20.07 40.26
CA MET A 1 19.92 -20.99 39.10
C MET A 1 19.27 -20.31 37.89
N SER A 2 19.57 -20.73 36.66
CA SER A 2 18.75 -20.34 35.50
C SER A 2 17.37 -21.00 35.63
N SER A 3 16.30 -20.21 35.67
CA SER A 3 14.94 -20.74 35.61
C SER A 3 14.69 -21.40 34.24
N THR A 4 13.86 -22.44 34.20
CA THR A 4 13.25 -22.99 32.98
C THR A 4 11.73 -22.76 32.94
N ASP A 5 11.23 -21.94 33.86
CA ASP A 5 9.88 -21.38 33.89
C ASP A 5 9.92 -19.97 33.27
N LEU A 6 9.20 -19.81 32.15
CA LEU A 6 9.15 -18.56 31.37
C LEU A 6 8.34 -17.44 32.07
N VAL A 7 7.30 -17.81 32.83
CA VAL A 7 6.49 -16.87 33.61
C VAL A 7 7.33 -16.31 34.76
N ALA A 8 8.11 -17.16 35.45
CA ALA A 8 9.04 -16.75 36.48
C ALA A 8 10.19 -15.87 35.94
N ILE A 9 10.68 -16.14 34.72
CA ILE A 9 11.67 -15.27 34.06
C ILE A 9 11.09 -13.88 33.82
N LEU A 10 9.92 -13.79 33.17
CA LEU A 10 9.27 -12.52 32.83
C LEU A 10 8.85 -11.74 34.09
N ARG A 11 8.28 -12.43 35.09
CA ARG A 11 7.99 -11.89 36.43
C ARG A 11 9.26 -11.34 37.09
N SER A 12 10.41 -12.01 37.00
CA SER A 12 11.66 -11.52 37.61
C SER A 12 12.18 -10.22 37.00
N TYR A 13 11.97 -9.99 35.70
CA TYR A 13 12.29 -8.70 35.06
C TYR A 13 11.34 -7.59 35.52
N LEU A 14 10.04 -7.88 35.60
CA LEU A 14 9.01 -6.92 36.02
C LEU A 14 9.11 -6.56 37.51
N GLU A 15 9.25 -7.55 38.39
CA GLU A 15 9.50 -7.32 39.83
C GLU A 15 10.74 -6.47 40.05
N ARG A 16 11.84 -6.73 39.32
CA ARG A 16 13.04 -5.91 39.38
C ARG A 16 12.74 -4.46 39.00
N ALA A 17 12.11 -4.24 37.85
CA ALA A 17 11.79 -2.91 37.33
C ALA A 17 10.88 -2.08 38.26
N LEU A 18 9.93 -2.74 38.94
CA LEU A 18 9.02 -2.08 39.88
C LEU A 18 9.63 -1.86 41.28
N ARG A 19 10.55 -2.73 41.72
CA ARG A 19 11.17 -2.71 43.05
C ARG A 19 12.41 -1.84 43.14
N GLU A 20 13.17 -1.68 42.05
CA GLU A 20 14.30 -0.75 41.97
C GLU A 20 13.86 0.74 42.08
N VAL A 21 12.56 1.02 41.91
CA VAL A 21 11.96 2.36 41.95
C VAL A 21 11.06 2.50 43.18
N PRO A 22 11.52 3.08 44.31
CA PRO A 22 10.73 3.17 45.54
C PRO A 22 9.74 4.34 45.56
N GLY A 23 8.60 4.15 46.24
CA GLY A 23 7.51 5.12 46.38
C GLY A 23 6.48 5.03 45.24
N MET A 24 5.36 5.74 45.37
CA MET A 24 4.26 5.68 44.39
C MET A 24 4.72 5.96 42.95
N LYS A 25 4.37 5.06 42.03
CA LYS A 25 4.84 5.08 40.63
C LYS A 25 3.72 4.79 39.63
N VAL A 26 3.96 5.12 38.36
CA VAL A 26 3.09 4.82 37.21
C VAL A 26 3.82 3.85 36.28
N LEU A 27 3.12 2.83 35.81
CA LEU A 27 3.65 1.83 34.88
C LEU A 27 3.21 2.16 33.45
N LEU A 28 4.16 2.52 32.59
CA LEU A 28 3.94 2.85 31.18
C LEU A 28 4.28 1.62 30.31
N LEU A 29 3.31 1.16 29.54
CA LEU A 29 3.38 -0.07 28.72
C LEU A 29 2.99 0.22 27.26
N ASP A 30 3.34 -0.66 26.34
CA ASP A 30 2.80 -0.70 24.97
C ASP A 30 1.75 -1.82 24.83
N THR A 31 1.22 -2.02 23.61
CA THR A 31 0.15 -3.02 23.38
C THR A 31 0.64 -4.47 23.45
N GLU A 32 1.92 -4.77 23.17
CA GLU A 32 2.50 -6.09 23.39
C GLU A 32 2.92 -6.28 24.86
N THR A 33 3.64 -5.32 25.45
CA THR A 33 4.11 -5.43 26.83
C THR A 33 2.98 -5.41 27.87
N MET A 34 1.85 -4.75 27.60
CA MET A 34 0.64 -4.87 28.42
C MET A 34 0.12 -6.31 28.48
N ARG A 35 0.25 -7.09 27.39
CA ARG A 35 -0.14 -8.51 27.36
C ARG A 35 0.86 -9.34 28.15
N SER A 36 2.17 -9.16 27.94
CA SER A 36 3.24 -9.81 28.70
C SER A 36 3.17 -9.53 30.21
N VAL A 37 2.83 -8.31 30.63
CA VAL A 37 2.59 -7.99 32.05
C VAL A 37 1.38 -8.76 32.58
N SER A 38 0.27 -8.78 31.83
CA SER A 38 -0.99 -9.39 32.29
C SER A 38 -0.95 -10.92 32.50
N THR A 39 0.03 -11.62 31.90
CA THR A 39 0.23 -13.06 32.16
C THR A 39 1.27 -13.34 33.26
N ALA A 40 2.13 -12.37 33.58
CA ALA A 40 3.20 -12.53 34.56
C ALA A 40 2.89 -11.94 35.95
N LEU A 41 2.10 -10.86 36.02
CA LEU A 41 1.70 -10.16 37.24
C LEU A 41 0.18 -9.95 37.29
N SER A 42 -0.40 -10.10 38.48
CA SER A 42 -1.78 -9.74 38.78
C SER A 42 -1.91 -8.26 39.15
N GLN A 43 -3.15 -7.75 39.17
CA GLN A 43 -3.43 -6.40 39.67
C GLN A 43 -3.01 -6.24 41.15
N SER A 44 -3.12 -7.29 41.98
CA SER A 44 -2.63 -7.28 43.35
C SER A 44 -1.11 -7.17 43.41
N ASP A 45 -0.37 -7.99 42.64
CA ASP A 45 1.09 -7.93 42.58
C ASP A 45 1.56 -6.52 42.17
N ILE A 46 0.87 -5.88 41.22
CA ILE A 46 1.15 -4.52 40.71
C ILE A 46 0.89 -3.46 41.80
N LEU A 47 -0.23 -3.53 42.52
CA LEU A 47 -0.56 -2.62 43.62
C LEU A 47 0.39 -2.78 44.82
N GLU A 48 0.81 -4.01 45.14
CA GLU A 48 1.80 -4.30 46.18
C GLU A 48 3.19 -3.72 45.86
N GLN A 49 3.53 -3.50 44.59
CA GLN A 49 4.73 -2.76 44.18
C GLN A 49 4.49 -1.24 44.07
N GLU A 50 3.52 -0.66 44.81
CA GLU A 50 3.22 0.79 44.86
C GLU A 50 2.88 1.44 43.49
N VAL A 51 2.38 0.66 42.53
CA VAL A 51 1.93 1.20 41.24
C VAL A 51 0.55 1.81 41.37
N TYR A 52 0.48 3.14 41.31
CA TYR A 52 -0.77 3.91 41.41
C TYR A 52 -1.63 3.80 40.14
N LEU A 53 -0.99 3.73 38.97
CA LEU A 53 -1.67 3.74 37.67
C LEU A 53 -0.88 2.95 36.62
N VAL A 54 -1.60 2.30 35.70
CA VAL A 54 -1.02 1.65 34.51
C VAL A 54 -1.57 2.35 33.27
N GLN A 55 -0.71 2.78 32.35
CA GLN A 55 -1.12 3.51 31.14
C GLN A 55 -0.41 2.98 29.88
N LYS A 56 -1.02 3.20 28.71
CA LYS A 56 -0.35 2.97 27.42
C LYS A 56 0.54 4.15 27.02
N ILE A 57 1.76 3.87 26.53
CA ILE A 57 2.71 4.88 26.05
C ILE A 57 2.21 5.57 24.77
N ASN A 58 1.44 4.86 23.94
CA ASN A 58 0.83 5.34 22.70
C ASN A 58 -0.68 5.67 22.82
N SER A 59 -1.17 6.01 24.03
CA SER A 59 -2.53 6.54 24.17
C SER A 59 -2.67 7.92 23.53
N GLU A 60 -3.79 8.17 22.85
CA GLU A 60 -4.18 9.49 22.34
C GLU A 60 -4.77 10.39 23.45
N GLU A 61 -5.19 9.79 24.57
CA GLU A 61 -5.68 10.52 25.74
C GLU A 61 -4.55 11.28 26.43
N LYS A 62 -4.76 12.57 26.69
CA LYS A 62 -3.77 13.42 27.37
C LYS A 62 -3.57 12.96 28.82
N ARG A 63 -2.35 12.54 29.16
CA ARG A 63 -1.96 12.16 30.52
C ARG A 63 -2.13 13.32 31.50
N GLU A 64 -2.48 12.98 32.74
CA GLU A 64 -2.45 13.91 33.86
C GLU A 64 -1.01 14.23 34.24
N HIS A 65 -0.72 15.51 34.50
CA HIS A 65 0.60 15.94 34.96
C HIS A 65 0.73 15.68 36.47
N LEU A 66 1.41 14.59 36.83
CA LEU A 66 1.59 14.06 38.17
C LEU A 66 3.10 14.06 38.55
N PRO A 67 3.76 15.24 38.65
CA PRO A 67 5.22 15.35 38.83
C PRO A 67 5.71 14.87 40.21
N HIS A 68 4.81 14.48 41.11
CA HIS A 68 5.12 13.87 42.40
C HIS A 68 5.23 12.33 42.32
N LEU A 69 4.87 11.72 41.18
CA LEU A 69 5.02 10.30 40.88
C LEU A 69 6.22 10.07 39.96
N LYS A 70 6.75 8.84 39.97
CA LYS A 70 7.78 8.36 39.03
C LYS A 70 7.16 7.48 37.96
N ALA A 71 7.71 7.46 36.76
CA ALA A 71 7.33 6.51 35.71
C ALA A 71 8.32 5.33 35.65
N VAL A 72 7.78 4.11 35.57
CA VAL A 72 8.50 2.91 35.13
C VAL A 72 7.97 2.57 33.74
N ALA A 73 8.80 2.72 32.71
CA ALA A 73 8.42 2.39 31.34
C ALA A 73 8.97 1.01 30.98
N PHE A 74 8.08 0.01 30.80
CA PHE A 74 8.46 -1.35 30.42
C PHE A 74 7.94 -1.62 29.01
N LEU A 75 8.78 -1.40 28.00
CA LEU A 75 8.39 -1.22 26.60
C LEU A 75 9.21 -2.10 25.66
N ARG A 76 8.64 -2.54 24.53
CA ARG A 76 9.46 -2.99 23.40
C ARG A 76 10.32 -1.82 22.89
N PRO A 77 11.59 -2.00 22.48
CA PRO A 77 12.43 -0.94 21.91
C PRO A 77 12.03 -0.58 20.46
N THR A 78 10.75 -0.73 20.10
CA THR A 78 10.24 -0.39 18.77
C THR A 78 10.32 1.11 18.53
N ARG A 79 10.66 1.45 17.29
CA ARG A 79 10.62 2.79 16.71
C ARG A 79 9.43 3.65 17.21
N GLU A 80 8.19 3.16 17.09
CA GLU A 80 6.98 3.84 17.61
C GLU A 80 7.05 4.15 19.11
N ASN A 81 7.46 3.18 19.94
CA ASN A 81 7.61 3.36 21.38
C ASN A 81 8.70 4.38 21.72
N ILE A 82 9.83 4.37 21.00
CA ILE A 82 10.90 5.36 21.15
C ILE A 82 10.38 6.77 20.85
N ALA A 83 9.65 6.95 19.75
CA ALA A 83 9.07 8.24 19.38
C ALA A 83 7.98 8.72 20.37
N CYS A 84 7.15 7.83 20.90
CA CYS A 84 6.17 8.15 21.94
C CYS A 84 6.84 8.51 23.27
N LEU A 85 7.90 7.79 23.66
CA LEU A 85 8.68 8.05 24.87
C LEU A 85 9.50 9.34 24.77
N ARG A 86 10.10 9.63 23.61
CA ARG A 86 10.79 10.90 23.32
C ARG A 86 9.84 12.10 23.42
N ARG A 87 8.56 11.92 23.07
CA ARG A 87 7.50 12.94 23.23
C ARG A 87 7.16 13.16 24.72
N GLU A 88 6.98 12.06 25.45
CA GLU A 88 6.76 12.08 26.91
C GLU A 88 7.93 12.75 27.65
N LEU A 89 9.18 12.47 27.31
CA LEU A 89 10.36 13.08 27.95
C LEU A 89 10.54 14.58 27.65
N ARG A 90 9.99 15.07 26.53
CA ARG A 90 9.97 16.51 26.19
C ARG A 90 8.92 17.30 26.97
N GLU A 91 7.74 16.70 27.17
CA GLU A 91 6.65 17.26 27.98
C GLU A 91 6.31 16.34 29.18
N PRO A 92 7.24 16.19 30.14
CA PRO A 92 7.16 15.15 31.17
C PRO A 92 5.95 15.34 32.09
N CYS A 93 5.13 14.28 32.16
CA CYS A 93 4.02 14.17 33.11
C CYS A 93 4.46 13.70 34.50
N PHE A 94 5.66 13.12 34.63
CA PHE A 94 6.15 12.51 35.87
C PHE A 94 7.51 13.09 36.31
N GLY A 95 7.85 12.96 37.59
CA GLY A 95 9.03 13.58 38.19
C GLY A 95 10.36 12.85 37.96
N ALA A 96 10.33 11.62 37.46
CA ALA A 96 11.48 10.83 37.03
C ALA A 96 11.01 9.66 36.15
N TYR A 97 11.88 9.17 35.26
CA TYR A 97 11.61 8.07 34.34
C TYR A 97 12.66 6.97 34.47
N HIS A 98 12.21 5.73 34.62
CA HIS A 98 13.05 4.53 34.67
C HIS A 98 12.69 3.64 33.49
N LEU A 99 13.63 3.45 32.56
CA LEU A 99 13.37 2.86 31.25
C LEU A 99 13.86 1.41 31.20
N TYR A 100 12.95 0.47 30.93
CA TYR A 100 13.23 -0.96 30.82
C TYR A 100 12.75 -1.46 29.46
N PHE A 101 13.69 -1.69 28.54
CA PHE A 101 13.39 -2.20 27.21
C PHE A 101 13.36 -3.72 27.19
N THR A 102 12.33 -4.34 26.61
CA THR A 102 12.16 -5.80 26.62
C THR A 102 13.12 -6.57 25.72
N ASN A 103 13.91 -5.85 24.92
CA ASN A 103 14.92 -6.39 24.02
C ASN A 103 16.10 -5.41 23.91
N ARG A 104 17.13 -5.76 23.12
CA ARG A 104 18.27 -4.86 22.87
C ARG A 104 17.80 -3.53 22.26
N ILE A 105 18.31 -2.41 22.75
CA ILE A 105 18.13 -1.09 22.13
C ILE A 105 19.37 -0.68 21.32
N GLU A 106 19.18 0.00 20.20
CA GLU A 106 20.26 0.50 19.34
C GLU A 106 20.79 1.85 19.84
N ASP A 107 22.09 2.09 19.73
CA ASP A 107 22.75 3.34 20.16
C ASP A 107 22.09 4.60 19.59
N MET A 108 21.61 4.55 18.34
CA MET A 108 20.87 5.64 17.70
C MET A 108 19.54 5.94 18.42
N ARG A 109 18.80 4.90 18.84
CA ARG A 109 17.53 5.03 19.58
C ARG A 109 17.78 5.50 21.02
N LEU A 110 18.92 5.15 21.62
CA LEU A 110 19.37 5.73 22.89
C LEU A 110 19.68 7.23 22.73
N GLN A 111 20.34 7.63 21.65
CA GLN A 111 20.61 9.05 21.36
C GLN A 111 19.30 9.84 21.15
N ASP A 112 18.34 9.31 20.38
CA ASP A 112 17.02 9.94 20.19
C ASP A 112 16.31 10.23 21.53
N LEU A 113 16.41 9.31 22.50
CA LEU A 113 15.85 9.47 23.84
C LEU A 113 16.62 10.51 24.67
N ALA A 114 17.95 10.52 24.60
CA ALA A 114 18.78 11.52 25.27
C ALA A 114 18.51 12.94 24.74
N GLU A 115 18.25 13.09 23.43
CA GLU A 115 17.76 14.34 22.81
C GLU A 115 16.29 14.65 23.12
N GLY A 116 15.56 13.71 23.73
CA GLY A 116 14.21 13.91 24.27
C GLY A 116 14.23 14.48 25.69
N ASP A 117 15.10 13.94 26.54
CA ASP A 117 15.19 14.25 27.98
C ASP A 117 15.92 15.58 28.27
N SER A 118 15.36 16.66 27.75
CA SER A 118 15.82 18.05 27.98
C SER A 118 15.80 18.53 29.44
N ARG A 119 15.44 17.67 30.39
CA ARG A 119 15.33 17.97 31.83
C ARG A 119 16.08 16.97 32.74
N GLU A 120 16.84 16.05 32.17
CA GLU A 120 17.66 15.05 32.89
C GLU A 120 16.82 14.21 33.89
N LEU A 121 15.62 13.80 33.49
CA LEU A 121 14.66 13.02 34.30
C LEU A 121 14.78 11.50 34.09
N VAL A 122 15.50 11.02 33.08
CA VAL A 122 15.80 9.60 32.88
C VAL A 122 16.82 9.13 33.90
N ALA A 123 16.33 8.49 34.96
CA ALA A 123 17.16 8.03 36.08
C ALA A 123 17.93 6.73 35.77
N CYS A 124 17.43 5.89 34.86
CA CYS A 124 18.14 4.72 34.35
C CYS A 124 17.57 4.21 33.02
N VAL A 125 18.41 3.47 32.28
CA VAL A 125 18.02 2.67 31.12
C VAL A 125 18.55 1.24 31.29
N HIS A 126 17.69 0.25 31.08
CA HIS A 126 18.01 -1.16 31.24
C HIS A 126 17.42 -2.02 30.13
N GLU A 127 18.15 -3.05 29.73
CA GLU A 127 17.63 -4.14 28.89
C GLU A 127 17.11 -5.27 29.78
N ALA A 128 15.98 -5.85 29.38
CA ALA A 128 15.21 -6.82 30.15
C ALA A 128 14.58 -7.88 29.21
N PHE A 129 15.42 -8.77 28.68
CA PHE A 129 15.11 -9.75 27.63
C PHE A 129 13.86 -10.61 27.89
N GLY A 130 12.72 -10.07 27.47
CA GLY A 130 11.36 -10.50 27.80
C GLY A 130 10.39 -10.18 26.66
N ASP A 131 10.90 -10.09 25.44
CA ASP A 131 10.14 -9.77 24.21
C ASP A 131 9.31 -10.95 23.69
N PHE A 132 8.51 -11.52 24.59
CA PHE A 132 7.58 -12.63 24.37
C PHE A 132 6.44 -12.56 25.39
N ILE A 133 5.32 -13.23 25.09
CA ILE A 133 4.23 -13.45 26.05
C ILE A 133 4.43 -14.84 26.64
N ALA A 134 4.73 -14.95 27.93
CA ALA A 134 4.70 -16.22 28.65
C ALA A 134 3.23 -16.58 28.94
N LEU A 135 2.68 -17.58 28.27
CA LEU A 135 1.30 -18.04 28.44
C LEU A 135 1.20 -18.98 29.63
N GLU A 136 2.18 -19.87 29.76
CA GLU A 136 2.37 -20.84 30.85
C GLU A 136 3.88 -20.99 31.13
N SER A 137 4.24 -21.64 32.24
CA SER A 137 5.64 -21.89 32.62
C SER A 137 6.51 -22.51 31.51
N HIS A 138 5.92 -23.31 30.62
CA HIS A 138 6.57 -23.98 29.48
C HIS A 138 6.01 -23.56 28.11
N HIS A 139 5.10 -22.59 28.02
CA HIS A 139 4.45 -22.18 26.77
C HIS A 139 4.52 -20.66 26.56
N ALA A 140 4.98 -20.22 25.39
CA ALA A 140 5.06 -18.80 25.05
C ALA A 140 4.68 -18.47 23.60
N ALA A 141 4.35 -17.20 23.37
CA ALA A 141 4.11 -16.64 22.05
C ALA A 141 5.08 -15.48 21.75
N VAL A 142 5.53 -15.39 20.49
CA VAL A 142 6.22 -14.24 19.90
C VAL A 142 5.27 -13.64 18.86
N PRO A 143 4.46 -12.61 19.22
CA PRO A 143 3.38 -12.14 18.37
C PRO A 143 3.85 -11.64 17.00
N LEU A 144 3.14 -12.08 15.96
CA LEU A 144 3.18 -11.48 14.63
C LEU A 144 1.80 -10.89 14.25
N PRO A 145 1.75 -9.89 13.36
CA PRO A 145 0.56 -9.59 12.56
C PRO A 145 0.05 -10.84 11.83
N ARG A 146 -1.22 -10.81 11.39
CA ARG A 146 -1.79 -11.88 10.57
C ARG A 146 -1.56 -11.65 9.06
N PRO A 147 -1.54 -12.71 8.24
CA PRO A 147 -1.72 -14.12 8.63
C PRO A 147 -0.51 -14.71 9.37
N HIS A 148 -0.70 -15.51 10.42
CA HIS A 148 0.44 -16.14 11.14
C HIS A 148 1.20 -17.16 10.26
N LEU A 149 0.55 -17.64 9.19
CA LEU A 149 1.09 -18.52 8.16
C LEU A 149 1.64 -17.78 6.91
N ALA A 150 1.65 -16.44 6.90
CA ALA A 150 1.92 -15.60 5.72
C ALA A 150 3.30 -15.77 5.05
N LEU A 151 4.18 -16.59 5.62
CA LEU A 151 5.59 -16.72 5.24
C LEU A 151 5.82 -17.84 4.22
N ALA A 152 4.76 -18.30 3.53
CA ALA A 152 4.84 -19.28 2.44
C ALA A 152 5.64 -18.73 1.22
N PRO A 153 6.30 -19.60 0.42
CA PRO A 153 7.30 -19.18 -0.58
C PRO A 153 6.85 -18.26 -1.73
N MET A 154 5.55 -17.98 -1.85
CA MET A 154 5.02 -17.06 -2.87
C MET A 154 4.74 -15.64 -2.34
N ALA A 155 4.85 -15.40 -1.03
CA ALA A 155 4.67 -14.08 -0.41
C ALA A 155 5.97 -13.24 -0.34
N TRP A 156 7.10 -13.77 -0.78
CA TRP A 156 8.40 -13.08 -0.72
C TRP A 156 8.65 -12.20 -1.94
N ASP A 157 8.02 -11.03 -1.94
CA ASP A 157 8.60 -9.85 -2.60
C ASP A 157 9.17 -8.90 -1.53
N TYR A 158 9.96 -7.91 -1.96
CA TYR A 158 10.87 -7.17 -1.08
C TYR A 158 10.17 -6.30 -0.01
N GLY A 159 10.78 -6.20 1.17
CA GLY A 159 10.27 -5.41 2.31
C GLY A 159 9.84 -6.29 3.48
N ALA A 160 8.53 -6.36 3.75
CA ALA A 160 7.90 -6.88 4.98
C ALA A 160 8.33 -8.29 5.45
N SER A 161 8.87 -9.13 4.57
CA SER A 161 9.44 -10.43 4.96
C SER A 161 10.69 -10.30 5.85
N SER A 162 11.47 -9.21 5.68
CA SER A 162 12.61 -8.89 6.54
C SER A 162 12.17 -8.55 7.96
N ASP A 163 11.13 -7.73 8.10
CA ASP A 163 10.64 -7.26 9.41
C ASP A 163 10.01 -8.40 10.23
N MET A 164 9.29 -9.31 9.57
CA MET A 164 8.78 -10.52 10.22
C MET A 164 9.91 -11.46 10.69
N ILE A 165 10.97 -11.63 9.90
CA ILE A 165 12.15 -12.40 10.31
C ILE A 165 12.86 -11.72 11.48
N SER A 166 12.98 -10.40 11.45
CA SER A 166 13.55 -9.60 12.54
C SER A 166 12.75 -9.79 13.84
N ARG A 167 11.43 -9.60 13.82
CA ARG A 167 10.55 -9.79 14.99
C ARG A 167 10.63 -11.20 15.60
N LEU A 168 10.77 -12.23 14.76
CA LEU A 168 10.97 -13.61 15.18
C LEU A 168 12.35 -13.83 15.83
N THR A 169 13.41 -13.28 15.23
CA THR A 169 14.76 -13.32 15.79
C THR A 169 14.84 -12.57 17.12
N GLU A 170 14.23 -11.38 17.22
CA GLU A 170 14.09 -10.59 18.45
C GLU A 170 13.47 -11.39 19.59
N GLY A 171 12.31 -12.02 19.35
CA GLY A 171 11.59 -12.79 20.37
C GLY A 171 12.32 -14.07 20.78
N LEU A 172 12.88 -14.81 19.81
CA LEU A 172 13.69 -16.00 20.09
C LEU A 172 14.99 -15.67 20.84
N ALA A 173 15.65 -14.56 20.49
CA ALA A 173 16.81 -14.05 21.21
C ALA A 173 16.44 -13.76 22.67
N SER A 174 15.30 -13.10 22.92
CA SER A 174 14.81 -12.86 24.29
C SER A 174 14.54 -14.14 25.08
N ILE A 175 13.94 -15.17 24.46
CA ILE A 175 13.73 -16.47 25.13
C ILE A 175 15.07 -17.14 25.47
N VAL A 176 16.04 -17.13 24.55
CA VAL A 176 17.39 -17.70 24.77
C VAL A 176 18.17 -16.95 25.85
N LEU A 177 18.14 -15.61 25.83
CA LEU A 177 18.79 -14.75 26.82
C LEU A 177 18.13 -14.86 28.20
N GLY A 178 16.79 -14.97 28.26
CA GLY A 178 16.05 -15.22 29.50
C GLY A 178 16.40 -16.57 30.15
N LEU A 179 16.53 -17.63 29.34
CA LEU A 179 16.95 -18.96 29.80
C LEU A 179 18.44 -19.04 30.18
N ARG A 180 19.27 -18.07 29.74
CA ARG A 180 20.72 -17.97 30.01
C ARG A 180 21.50 -19.24 29.67
N LYS A 181 21.21 -19.82 28.51
CA LYS A 181 21.87 -21.01 27.97
C LYS A 181 22.19 -20.81 26.49
N ARG A 182 23.35 -21.31 26.04
CA ARG A 182 23.72 -21.33 24.61
C ARG A 182 23.14 -22.58 23.94
N PHE A 183 22.26 -22.40 22.97
CA PHE A 183 21.59 -23.48 22.26
C PHE A 183 22.33 -23.91 20.99
N SER A 184 22.25 -25.20 20.66
CA SER A 184 22.43 -25.66 19.28
C SER A 184 21.12 -25.41 18.52
N ILE A 185 21.19 -24.86 17.31
CA ILE A 185 20.01 -24.46 16.53
C ILE A 185 19.84 -25.42 15.35
N LYS A 186 18.67 -26.10 15.33
CA LYS A 186 18.22 -26.89 14.19
C LYS A 186 16.92 -26.35 13.62
N TYR A 187 16.71 -26.55 12.32
CA TYR A 187 15.49 -26.15 11.63
C TYR A 187 14.97 -27.25 10.69
N GLN A 188 13.67 -27.28 10.48
CA GLN A 188 13.00 -28.21 9.58
C GLN A 188 13.35 -27.93 8.11
N ARG A 189 13.79 -28.97 7.40
CA ARG A 189 14.04 -28.92 5.95
C ARG A 189 12.73 -28.64 5.21
N GLY A 190 12.81 -27.91 4.09
CA GLY A 190 11.64 -27.47 3.33
C GLY A 190 10.91 -26.27 3.94
N SER A 191 11.36 -25.76 5.09
CA SER A 191 10.90 -24.49 5.66
C SER A 191 11.99 -23.42 5.57
N ASP A 192 12.01 -22.69 4.47
CA ASP A 192 12.95 -21.60 4.23
C ASP A 192 12.77 -20.45 5.25
N ILE A 193 11.58 -20.29 5.82
CA ILE A 193 11.36 -19.36 6.94
C ILE A 193 12.03 -19.87 8.21
N SER A 194 11.89 -21.15 8.56
CA SER A 194 12.60 -21.76 9.69
C SER A 194 14.11 -21.67 9.50
N GLN A 195 14.60 -21.87 8.27
CA GLN A 195 16.00 -21.67 7.90
C GLN A 195 16.46 -20.22 8.12
N ARG A 196 15.74 -19.23 7.57
CA ARG A 196 16.12 -17.81 7.67
C ARG A 196 16.14 -17.31 9.12
N VAL A 197 15.15 -17.68 9.93
CA VAL A 197 15.10 -17.33 11.35
C VAL A 197 16.23 -18.04 12.12
N ALA A 198 16.50 -19.31 11.84
CA ALA A 198 17.62 -20.04 12.44
C ALA A 198 18.98 -19.41 12.10
N GLN A 199 19.19 -19.02 10.83
CA GLN A 199 20.40 -18.34 10.36
C GLN A 199 20.55 -16.93 10.96
N SER A 200 19.47 -16.16 11.02
CA SER A 200 19.44 -14.81 11.60
C SER A 200 19.78 -14.84 13.10
N LEU A 201 19.14 -15.72 13.87
CA LEU A 201 19.43 -15.91 15.29
C LEU A 201 20.86 -16.43 15.55
N HIS A 202 21.37 -17.33 14.69
CA HIS A 202 22.76 -17.79 14.77
C HIS A 202 23.75 -16.65 14.47
N HIS A 203 23.45 -15.77 13.51
CA HIS A 203 24.30 -14.61 13.21
C HIS A 203 24.34 -13.62 14.37
N LEU A 204 23.17 -13.26 14.92
CA LEU A 204 23.04 -12.39 16.09
C LEU A 204 23.82 -12.94 17.30
N ALA A 205 23.59 -14.21 17.66
CA ALA A 205 24.21 -14.83 18.84
C ALA A 205 25.69 -15.25 18.63
N GLY A 206 26.12 -15.50 17.40
CA GLY A 206 27.46 -15.99 17.07
C GLY A 206 28.46 -14.91 16.64
N VAL A 207 27.97 -13.85 15.98
CA VAL A 207 28.78 -12.79 15.36
C VAL A 207 28.51 -11.43 16.01
N GLU A 208 27.29 -10.92 15.93
CA GLU A 208 27.00 -9.53 16.33
C GLU A 208 27.06 -9.28 17.84
N GLN A 209 26.54 -10.21 18.65
CA GLN A 209 26.29 -10.02 20.08
C GLN A 209 26.88 -11.16 20.92
N ARG A 210 27.97 -11.76 20.44
CA ARG A 210 28.59 -12.96 21.02
C ARG A 210 28.81 -12.89 22.53
N GLU A 211 29.13 -11.72 23.08
CA GLU A 211 29.37 -11.55 24.53
C GLU A 211 28.10 -11.73 25.37
N LEU A 212 26.93 -11.28 24.89
CA LEU A 212 25.64 -11.50 25.56
C LEU A 212 25.25 -12.98 25.62
N PHE A 213 25.74 -13.80 24.67
CA PHE A 213 25.41 -15.23 24.52
C PHE A 213 26.53 -16.20 24.95
N ASP A 214 27.69 -15.74 25.44
CA ASP A 214 28.79 -16.64 25.84
C ASP A 214 28.50 -17.34 27.19
N PHE A 215 27.68 -16.71 28.05
CA PHE A 215 27.18 -17.19 29.35
C PHE A 215 28.23 -17.82 30.30
N GLY A 216 29.52 -17.54 30.10
CA GLY A 216 30.63 -18.17 30.83
C GLY A 216 30.78 -19.68 30.57
N SER A 217 30.19 -20.23 29.50
CA SER A 217 30.02 -21.68 29.30
C SER A 217 31.29 -22.40 28.79
N ARG A 218 32.43 -22.19 29.46
CA ARG A 218 33.65 -23.00 29.28
C ARG A 218 33.76 -24.03 30.42
N HIS A 219 33.71 -25.31 30.06
CA HIS A 219 34.05 -26.49 30.89
C HIS A 219 33.02 -27.05 31.90
N THR A 220 31.72 -26.83 31.73
CA THR A 220 30.71 -27.74 32.31
C THR A 220 30.43 -28.90 31.36
N GLY A 221 30.62 -30.15 31.81
CA GLY A 221 30.45 -31.37 30.99
C GLY A 221 29.00 -31.77 30.66
N GLU A 222 28.08 -30.80 30.60
CA GLU A 222 26.67 -30.95 30.23
C GLU A 222 26.49 -31.04 28.71
N SER A 223 25.30 -31.44 28.25
CA SER A 223 24.94 -31.32 26.83
C SER A 223 24.41 -29.93 26.52
N ALA A 224 24.74 -29.41 25.33
CA ALA A 224 24.13 -28.19 24.83
C ALA A 224 22.62 -28.40 24.63
N PRO A 225 21.75 -27.49 25.10
CA PRO A 225 20.32 -27.58 24.84
C PRO A 225 20.00 -27.32 23.35
N LEU A 226 18.86 -27.82 22.90
CA LEU A 226 18.44 -27.75 21.50
C LEU A 226 17.32 -26.72 21.31
N LEU A 227 17.50 -25.80 20.37
CA LEU A 227 16.43 -25.00 19.79
C LEU A 227 16.05 -25.62 18.45
N LEU A 228 14.79 -26.01 18.29
CA LEU A 228 14.26 -26.64 17.09
C LEU A 228 13.16 -25.75 16.48
N ILE A 229 13.40 -25.21 15.29
CA ILE A 229 12.44 -24.35 14.58
C ILE A 229 11.72 -25.18 13.53
N ILE A 230 10.39 -25.27 13.66
CA ILE A 230 9.51 -26.09 12.81
C ILE A 230 8.35 -25.26 12.23
N ASP A 231 7.71 -25.79 11.20
CA ASP A 231 6.75 -25.09 10.36
C ASP A 231 5.36 -25.74 10.47
N ARG A 232 4.34 -24.97 10.84
CA ARG A 232 2.96 -25.45 11.00
C ARG A 232 2.39 -26.07 9.72
N LYS A 233 2.90 -25.73 8.53
CA LYS A 233 2.40 -26.34 7.28
C LYS A 233 2.59 -27.87 7.21
N ASP A 234 3.54 -28.42 7.97
CA ASP A 234 3.80 -29.86 8.05
C ASP A 234 2.94 -30.58 9.10
N ASP A 235 2.21 -29.83 9.94
CA ASP A 235 1.12 -30.34 10.79
C ASP A 235 -0.11 -29.41 10.76
N PRO A 236 -0.85 -29.41 9.64
CA PRO A 236 -2.14 -28.74 9.52
C PRO A 236 -3.27 -29.51 10.21
N VAL A 237 -3.04 -30.76 10.63
CA VAL A 237 -4.10 -31.62 11.20
C VAL A 237 -4.40 -31.20 12.63
N THR A 238 -3.38 -31.06 13.48
CA THR A 238 -3.58 -30.69 14.89
C THR A 238 -4.42 -29.42 15.13
N PRO A 239 -4.24 -28.29 14.40
CA PRO A 239 -5.12 -27.11 14.57
C PRO A 239 -6.51 -27.27 13.94
N LEU A 240 -6.75 -28.23 13.05
CA LEU A 240 -8.06 -28.47 12.42
C LEU A 240 -8.97 -29.41 13.24
N LEU A 241 -8.52 -29.92 14.39
CA LEU A 241 -9.34 -30.78 15.25
C LEU A 241 -9.99 -29.99 16.39
N SER A 242 -11.22 -30.35 16.75
CA SER A 242 -11.86 -29.87 17.99
C SER A 242 -11.01 -30.23 19.22
N GLN A 243 -10.60 -29.23 19.99
CA GLN A 243 -9.80 -29.41 21.21
C GLN A 243 -10.73 -29.43 22.45
N TRP A 244 -10.72 -30.52 23.21
CA TRP A 244 -11.74 -30.82 24.24
C TRP A 244 -11.29 -30.63 25.70
N THR A 245 -10.10 -30.06 25.92
CA THR A 245 -9.62 -29.65 27.24
C THR A 245 -10.11 -28.24 27.59
N TYR A 246 -10.33 -27.94 28.87
CA TYR A 246 -11.03 -26.73 29.29
C TYR A 246 -10.47 -25.42 28.70
N GLN A 247 -9.16 -25.22 28.84
CA GLN A 247 -8.44 -24.08 28.28
C GLN A 247 -8.59 -23.99 26.75
N ALA A 248 -8.46 -25.13 26.08
CA ALA A 248 -8.53 -25.18 24.62
C ALA A 248 -9.96 -24.91 24.11
N MET A 249 -11.00 -25.41 24.79
CA MET A 249 -12.40 -25.11 24.48
C MET A 249 -12.73 -23.63 24.68
N LEU A 250 -12.21 -23.00 25.73
CA LEU A 250 -12.37 -21.56 25.96
C LEU A 250 -11.73 -20.73 24.84
N HIS A 251 -10.62 -21.20 24.26
CA HIS A 251 -9.97 -20.59 23.10
C HIS A 251 -10.68 -20.87 21.76
N GLU A 252 -11.11 -22.11 21.54
CA GLU A 252 -11.71 -22.62 20.30
C GLU A 252 -13.16 -22.15 20.12
N ILE A 253 -13.95 -22.19 21.20
CA ILE A 253 -15.41 -21.98 21.16
C ILE A 253 -15.77 -20.57 21.64
N LEU A 254 -15.28 -20.14 22.79
CA LEU A 254 -15.54 -18.79 23.34
C LEU A 254 -14.52 -17.72 22.91
N ARG A 255 -13.57 -18.08 22.03
CA ARG A 255 -12.56 -17.18 21.44
C ARG A 255 -11.76 -16.38 22.47
N SER A 256 -11.29 -17.04 23.53
CA SER A 256 -10.42 -16.42 24.54
C SER A 256 -9.19 -15.75 23.91
N ARG A 257 -8.72 -14.66 24.51
CA ARG A 257 -7.50 -13.94 24.11
C ARG A 257 -6.76 -13.49 25.34
N ASP A 258 -5.46 -13.73 25.42
CA ASP A 258 -4.59 -13.34 26.54
C ASP A 258 -5.19 -13.72 27.91
N ASN A 259 -5.69 -14.97 27.99
CA ASN A 259 -6.39 -15.56 29.13
C ASN A 259 -7.68 -14.82 29.57
N ARG A 260 -8.28 -13.98 28.72
CA ARG A 260 -9.59 -13.34 28.94
C ARG A 260 -10.67 -13.95 28.05
N VAL A 261 -11.90 -14.04 28.58
CA VAL A 261 -13.11 -14.41 27.84
C VAL A 261 -14.16 -13.31 28.02
N SER A 262 -14.69 -12.78 26.92
CA SER A 262 -15.87 -11.91 26.95
C SER A 262 -17.13 -12.75 27.05
N LEU A 263 -18.00 -12.43 28.00
CA LEU A 263 -19.38 -12.90 28.07
C LEU A 263 -20.40 -11.79 27.80
N LYS A 264 -19.97 -10.59 27.37
CA LYS A 264 -20.84 -9.41 27.09
C LYS A 264 -21.98 -9.67 26.08
N GLN A 265 -21.85 -10.71 25.26
CA GLN A 265 -22.85 -11.18 24.30
C GLN A 265 -23.92 -12.12 24.89
N VAL A 266 -23.79 -12.53 26.16
CA VAL A 266 -24.70 -13.45 26.84
C VAL A 266 -25.89 -12.68 27.41
N VAL A 267 -27.11 -13.09 27.06
CA VAL A 267 -28.33 -12.40 27.48
C VAL A 267 -28.58 -12.63 28.96
N GLY A 268 -28.62 -11.54 29.74
CA GLY A 268 -28.87 -11.58 31.19
C GLY A 268 -27.63 -11.72 32.08
N ILE A 269 -26.42 -11.81 31.51
CA ILE A 269 -25.19 -11.95 32.28
C ILE A 269 -25.00 -10.77 33.26
N ARG A 270 -24.58 -11.08 34.49
CA ARG A 270 -24.22 -10.08 35.50
C ARG A 270 -23.02 -9.24 35.02
N PRO A 271 -23.00 -7.90 35.22
CA PRO A 271 -21.90 -7.04 34.75
C PRO A 271 -20.51 -7.47 35.23
N GLU A 272 -20.41 -8.04 36.43
CA GLU A 272 -19.18 -8.50 37.06
C GLU A 272 -18.64 -9.80 36.42
N LEU A 273 -19.48 -10.52 35.68
CA LEU A 273 -19.13 -11.75 34.95
C LEU A 273 -18.98 -11.51 33.44
N ALA A 274 -19.27 -10.30 32.96
CA ALA A 274 -19.24 -9.97 31.54
C ALA A 274 -17.83 -10.06 30.91
N GLU A 275 -16.76 -10.05 31.72
CA GLU A 275 -15.40 -10.34 31.27
C GLU A 275 -14.65 -11.21 32.30
N ALA A 276 -14.46 -12.49 31.95
CA ALA A 276 -13.81 -13.47 32.80
C ALA A 276 -12.30 -13.50 32.54
N VAL A 277 -11.51 -13.14 33.56
CA VAL A 277 -10.05 -13.33 33.55
C VAL A 277 -9.72 -14.71 34.12
N LEU A 278 -8.85 -15.44 33.42
CA LEU A 278 -8.32 -16.75 33.79
C LEU A 278 -6.83 -16.58 34.12
N SER A 279 -6.35 -17.16 35.21
CA SER A 279 -4.92 -17.15 35.53
C SER A 279 -4.59 -18.33 36.43
N PRO A 280 -3.71 -19.26 36.02
CA PRO A 280 -3.34 -20.39 36.88
C PRO A 280 -2.56 -19.96 38.13
N LEU A 281 -2.12 -18.70 38.21
CA LEU A 281 -1.44 -18.12 39.38
C LEU A 281 -2.41 -17.66 40.48
N GLN A 282 -3.65 -17.29 40.12
CA GLN A 282 -4.65 -16.75 41.06
C GLN A 282 -5.88 -17.65 41.21
N ASP A 283 -6.14 -18.48 40.20
CA ASP A 283 -7.35 -19.29 40.11
C ASP A 283 -7.00 -20.76 40.27
N ALA A 284 -7.10 -21.24 41.51
CA ALA A 284 -6.81 -22.63 41.86
C ALA A 284 -7.79 -23.63 41.23
N PHE A 285 -8.99 -23.20 40.80
CA PHE A 285 -9.90 -24.05 40.05
C PHE A 285 -9.43 -24.19 38.60
N TYR A 286 -9.13 -23.08 37.93
CA TYR A 286 -8.61 -23.08 36.57
C TYR A 286 -7.26 -23.82 36.48
N ALA A 287 -6.31 -23.52 37.37
CA ALA A 287 -4.99 -24.17 37.42
C ALA A 287 -5.08 -25.70 37.52
N LYS A 288 -6.05 -26.21 38.29
CA LYS A 288 -6.27 -27.64 38.48
C LYS A 288 -6.98 -28.31 37.30
N ASN A 289 -7.85 -27.58 36.59
CA ASN A 289 -8.77 -28.15 35.59
C ASN A 289 -8.52 -27.68 34.14
N MET A 290 -7.53 -26.82 33.87
CA MET A 290 -7.26 -26.26 32.53
C MET A 290 -7.04 -27.33 31.45
N TYR A 291 -6.42 -28.47 31.82
CA TYR A 291 -6.20 -29.63 30.94
C TYR A 291 -7.26 -30.74 31.10
N ALA A 292 -8.26 -30.58 31.97
CA ALA A 292 -9.32 -31.58 32.15
C ALA A 292 -10.27 -31.57 30.93
N ASN A 293 -10.82 -32.74 30.58
CA ASN A 293 -11.74 -32.85 29.44
C ASN A 293 -13.12 -32.29 29.82
N PHE A 294 -13.92 -31.88 28.82
CA PHE A 294 -15.27 -31.32 28.99
C PHE A 294 -16.15 -32.02 30.05
N GLY A 295 -16.20 -33.37 30.05
CA GLY A 295 -16.97 -34.14 31.05
C GLY A 295 -16.38 -34.10 32.47
N ASP A 296 -15.05 -34.12 32.59
CA ASP A 296 -14.33 -34.01 33.86
C ASP A 296 -14.52 -32.61 34.48
N VAL A 297 -14.52 -31.58 33.64
CA VAL A 297 -14.81 -30.18 34.03
C VAL A 297 -16.23 -30.05 34.57
N GLY A 298 -17.23 -30.67 33.92
CA GLY A 298 -18.61 -30.69 34.42
C GLY A 298 -18.72 -31.29 35.83
N MET A 299 -18.03 -32.40 36.10
CA MET A 299 -17.97 -33.01 37.43
C MET A 299 -17.22 -32.14 38.45
N ALA A 300 -16.13 -31.49 38.03
CA ALA A 300 -15.39 -30.55 38.86
C ALA A 300 -16.22 -29.31 39.24
N ILE A 301 -17.06 -28.81 38.31
CA ILE A 301 -17.96 -27.68 38.54
C ILE A 301 -19.12 -28.08 39.45
N LYS A 302 -19.75 -29.26 39.27
CA LYS A 302 -20.74 -29.74 40.26
C LYS A 302 -20.12 -29.85 41.66
N SER A 303 -18.90 -30.39 41.77
CA SER A 303 -18.17 -30.46 43.05
C SER A 303 -17.91 -29.08 43.69
N LEU A 304 -17.69 -28.05 42.86
CA LEU A 304 -17.47 -26.67 43.30
C LEU A 304 -18.78 -25.99 43.75
N VAL A 305 -19.89 -26.27 43.07
CA VAL A 305 -21.23 -25.76 43.45
C VAL A 305 -21.76 -26.49 44.68
N ASP A 306 -21.55 -27.81 44.79
CA ASP A 306 -21.92 -28.62 45.96
C ASP A 306 -21.21 -28.14 47.24
N ALA A 307 -19.96 -27.67 47.14
CA ALA A 307 -19.23 -27.06 48.25
C ALA A 307 -19.89 -25.76 48.75
N VAL A 308 -20.22 -24.84 47.83
CA VAL A 308 -20.93 -23.57 48.16
C VAL A 308 -22.34 -23.84 48.70
N SER A 309 -23.03 -24.84 48.15
CA SER A 309 -24.34 -25.33 48.60
C SER A 309 -24.31 -25.84 50.05
N ALA A 310 -23.26 -26.59 50.42
CA ALA A 310 -23.03 -27.07 51.77
C ALA A 310 -22.71 -25.93 52.76
N GLU A 311 -21.85 -24.97 52.38
CA GLU A 311 -21.55 -23.77 53.19
C GLU A 311 -22.81 -22.93 53.44
N GLY A 312 -23.63 -22.73 52.41
CA GLY A 312 -24.91 -22.00 52.47
C GLY A 312 -26.03 -22.73 53.23
N ARG A 313 -25.80 -23.95 53.74
CA ARG A 313 -26.79 -24.84 54.39
C ARG A 313 -28.02 -25.18 53.53
N GLN A 314 -27.97 -24.97 52.21
CA GLN A 314 -29.06 -25.26 51.28
C GLN A 314 -28.73 -26.50 50.44
N ALA A 315 -28.59 -27.66 51.10
CA ALA A 315 -28.33 -28.93 50.43
C ALA A 315 -29.42 -29.23 49.38
N ARG A 316 -29.07 -29.02 48.11
CA ARG A 316 -29.93 -29.10 46.94
C ARG A 316 -29.19 -29.92 45.88
N ASP A 317 -29.84 -30.92 45.31
CA ASP A 317 -29.22 -31.75 44.28
C ASP A 317 -29.42 -31.13 42.89
N PHE A 318 -28.31 -30.77 42.24
CA PHE A 318 -28.30 -30.13 40.93
C PHE A 318 -28.25 -31.19 39.81
N GLN A 319 -29.22 -31.16 38.90
CA GLN A 319 -29.37 -32.16 37.83
C GLN A 319 -28.83 -31.66 36.47
N SER A 320 -28.80 -30.34 36.25
CA SER A 320 -28.28 -29.70 35.03
C SER A 320 -27.30 -28.55 35.32
N LEU A 321 -26.61 -28.06 34.28
CA LEU A 321 -25.81 -26.83 34.36
C LEU A 321 -26.68 -25.58 34.54
N ASP A 322 -27.88 -25.56 33.97
CA ASP A 322 -28.81 -24.43 34.10
C ASP A 322 -29.39 -24.32 35.53
N ASP A 323 -29.58 -25.45 36.24
CA ASP A 323 -29.90 -25.45 37.68
C ASP A 323 -28.78 -24.80 38.51
N MET A 324 -27.52 -25.12 38.18
CA MET A 324 -26.34 -24.60 38.87
C MET A 324 -26.14 -23.10 38.60
N ALA A 325 -26.32 -22.65 37.35
CA ALA A 325 -26.30 -21.24 36.98
C ALA A 325 -27.41 -20.48 37.74
N SER A 326 -28.65 -20.96 37.66
CA SER A 326 -29.81 -20.38 38.35
C SER A 326 -29.61 -20.29 39.88
N PHE A 327 -28.94 -21.27 40.48
CA PHE A 327 -28.61 -21.24 41.91
C PHE A 327 -27.57 -20.16 42.25
N VAL A 328 -26.48 -20.08 41.49
CA VAL A 328 -25.41 -19.11 41.74
C VAL A 328 -25.86 -17.67 41.45
N GLU A 329 -26.74 -17.47 40.47
CA GLU A 329 -27.42 -16.20 40.19
C GLU A 329 -28.35 -15.71 41.31
N ASN A 330 -28.71 -16.58 42.27
CA ASN A 330 -29.55 -16.24 43.42
C ASN A 330 -28.79 -16.19 44.76
N LEU A 331 -27.45 -16.26 44.75
CA LEU A 331 -26.65 -16.13 45.98
C LEU A 331 -26.61 -14.66 46.48
N PRO A 332 -26.96 -14.39 47.75
CA PRO A 332 -26.88 -13.06 48.35
C PRO A 332 -25.45 -12.77 48.82
N GLU A 333 -24.80 -11.80 48.16
CA GLU A 333 -23.40 -11.39 48.32
C GLU A 333 -22.35 -12.50 48.01
N MET A 334 -21.33 -12.15 47.23
CA MET A 334 -20.32 -13.12 46.78
C MET A 334 -19.00 -12.94 47.53
N SER A 335 -18.66 -13.92 48.37
CA SER A 335 -17.28 -14.17 48.78
C SER A 335 -16.40 -14.57 47.59
N HIS A 336 -15.08 -14.57 47.78
CA HIS A 336 -14.11 -14.97 46.75
C HIS A 336 -14.40 -16.36 46.16
N GLN A 337 -14.78 -17.34 46.98
CA GLN A 337 -15.13 -18.68 46.49
C GLN A 337 -16.38 -18.65 45.60
N GLN A 338 -17.45 -17.96 46.05
CA GLN A 338 -18.68 -17.82 45.27
C GLN A 338 -18.45 -17.09 43.94
N GLY A 339 -17.55 -16.11 43.89
CA GLY A 339 -17.14 -15.43 42.65
C GLY A 339 -16.40 -16.34 41.67
N VAL A 340 -15.48 -17.19 42.15
CA VAL A 340 -14.81 -18.22 41.33
C VAL A 340 -15.83 -19.24 40.80
N THR A 341 -16.74 -19.71 41.65
CA THR A 341 -17.84 -20.61 41.25
C THR A 341 -18.73 -19.97 40.18
N ALA A 342 -19.17 -18.73 40.36
CA ALA A 342 -19.99 -18.00 39.40
C ALA A 342 -19.31 -17.87 38.03
N LYS A 343 -18.03 -17.50 38.01
CA LYS A 343 -17.23 -17.40 36.78
C LYS A 343 -17.16 -18.74 36.03
N HIS A 344 -16.84 -19.83 36.71
CA HIS A 344 -16.67 -21.13 36.05
C HIS A 344 -17.99 -21.79 35.65
N VAL A 345 -19.06 -21.61 36.42
CA VAL A 345 -20.41 -22.05 36.03
C VAL A 345 -20.86 -21.31 34.76
N ALA A 346 -20.78 -19.98 34.72
CA ALA A 346 -21.17 -19.19 33.55
C ALA A 346 -20.38 -19.57 32.29
N LEU A 347 -19.05 -19.74 32.40
CA LEU A 347 -18.20 -20.20 31.30
C LEU A 347 -18.57 -21.62 30.81
N MET A 348 -18.99 -22.51 31.70
CA MET A 348 -19.35 -23.88 31.34
C MET A 348 -20.75 -24.00 30.73
N THR A 349 -21.73 -23.24 31.23
CA THR A 349 -23.07 -23.16 30.64
C THR A 349 -23.00 -22.68 29.19
N GLU A 350 -22.26 -21.59 28.92
CA GLU A 350 -22.03 -21.10 27.55
C GLU A 350 -21.27 -22.09 26.66
N LEU A 351 -20.29 -22.83 27.21
CA LEU A 351 -19.64 -23.91 26.48
C LEU A 351 -20.62 -25.04 26.11
N SER A 352 -21.50 -25.45 27.03
CA SER A 352 -22.51 -26.50 26.75
C SER A 352 -23.50 -26.04 25.68
N HIS A 353 -24.10 -24.86 25.86
CA HIS A 353 -25.04 -24.29 24.90
C HIS A 353 -24.39 -24.09 23.52
N ALA A 354 -23.09 -23.76 23.44
CA ALA A 354 -22.35 -23.68 22.18
C ALA A 354 -22.04 -25.05 21.55
N VAL A 355 -21.66 -26.06 22.35
CA VAL A 355 -21.42 -27.44 21.91
C VAL A 355 -22.69 -28.07 21.36
N GLU A 356 -23.82 -27.90 22.04
CA GLU A 356 -25.13 -28.42 21.64
C GLU A 356 -25.64 -27.74 20.36
N ARG A 357 -25.69 -26.40 20.35
CA ARG A 357 -26.16 -25.58 19.22
C ARG A 357 -25.43 -25.86 17.91
N ARG A 358 -24.12 -26.10 17.95
CA ARG A 358 -23.28 -26.41 16.76
C ARG A 358 -23.10 -27.92 16.51
N GLN A 359 -23.71 -28.79 17.32
CA GLN A 359 -23.53 -30.24 17.29
C GLN A 359 -22.06 -30.70 17.36
N LEU A 360 -21.21 -30.00 18.14
CA LEU A 360 -19.74 -30.19 18.11
C LEU A 360 -19.30 -31.60 18.48
N MET A 361 -20.04 -32.31 19.35
CA MET A 361 -19.78 -33.72 19.66
C MET A 361 -19.81 -34.60 18.39
N ARG A 362 -20.81 -34.38 17.51
CA ARG A 362 -21.01 -35.14 16.28
C ARG A 362 -19.98 -34.77 15.22
N VAL A 363 -19.73 -33.47 15.06
CA VAL A 363 -18.71 -32.92 14.17
C VAL A 363 -17.33 -33.48 14.54
N SER A 364 -16.93 -33.39 15.82
CA SER A 364 -15.64 -33.90 16.30
C SER A 364 -15.48 -35.42 16.19
N GLY A 365 -16.58 -36.19 16.26
CA GLY A 365 -16.52 -37.64 16.00
C GLY A 365 -15.99 -37.94 14.59
N VAL A 366 -16.49 -37.23 13.58
CA VAL A 366 -16.07 -37.39 12.18
C VAL A 366 -14.65 -36.83 11.96
N GLU A 367 -14.26 -35.76 12.65
CA GLU A 367 -12.88 -35.24 12.63
C GLU A 367 -11.86 -36.28 13.12
N GLN A 368 -12.15 -36.92 14.26
CA GLN A 368 -11.30 -37.96 14.82
C GLN A 368 -11.37 -39.25 13.97
N GLU A 369 -12.48 -39.57 13.31
CA GLU A 369 -12.51 -40.66 12.32
C GLU A 369 -11.57 -40.37 11.14
N ILE A 370 -11.63 -39.17 10.55
CA ILE A 370 -10.78 -38.77 9.42
C ILE A 370 -9.29 -38.72 9.77
N ALA A 371 -8.92 -38.32 10.99
CA ALA A 371 -7.54 -38.35 11.45
C ALA A 371 -7.10 -39.76 11.88
N CYS A 372 -7.89 -40.42 12.74
CA CYS A 372 -7.46 -41.56 13.56
C CYS A 372 -8.03 -42.92 13.14
N ALA A 373 -9.01 -43.00 12.22
CA ALA A 373 -9.41 -44.28 11.62
C ALA A 373 -8.43 -44.73 10.51
N ALA A 374 -8.68 -45.92 9.96
CA ALA A 374 -8.10 -46.36 8.69
C ALA A 374 -8.66 -45.52 7.52
N ALA A 375 -8.00 -45.51 6.37
CA ALA A 375 -8.49 -44.72 5.23
C ALA A 375 -9.66 -45.43 4.54
N ASN A 376 -10.89 -44.93 4.73
CA ASN A 376 -12.09 -45.37 4.02
C ASN A 376 -12.77 -44.17 3.34
N LEU A 377 -12.48 -43.97 2.05
CA LEU A 377 -12.98 -42.83 1.27
C LEU A 377 -14.51 -42.77 1.23
N GLY A 378 -15.20 -43.91 1.20
CA GLY A 378 -16.65 -43.98 1.12
C GLY A 378 -17.32 -43.50 2.41
N THR A 379 -17.05 -44.17 3.54
CA THR A 379 -17.72 -43.84 4.82
C THR A 379 -17.38 -42.44 5.29
N HIS A 380 -16.13 -42.00 5.13
CA HIS A 380 -15.74 -40.64 5.52
C HIS A 380 -16.37 -39.58 4.59
N TYR A 381 -16.56 -39.89 3.30
CA TYR A 381 -17.28 -38.98 2.39
C TYR A 381 -18.74 -38.85 2.81
N ASP A 382 -19.45 -39.98 3.01
CA ASP A 382 -20.86 -39.96 3.36
C ASP A 382 -21.11 -39.20 4.67
N ALA A 383 -20.30 -39.45 5.71
CA ALA A 383 -20.38 -38.77 7.00
C ALA A 383 -20.15 -37.24 6.90
N VAL A 384 -19.15 -36.79 6.13
CA VAL A 384 -18.93 -35.36 5.89
C VAL A 384 -20.03 -34.77 5.00
N SER A 385 -20.49 -35.49 3.99
CA SER A 385 -21.55 -35.06 3.07
C SER A 385 -22.89 -34.87 3.78
N GLU A 386 -23.17 -35.64 4.83
CA GLU A 386 -24.35 -35.46 5.68
C GLU A 386 -24.23 -34.18 6.54
N LEU A 387 -23.08 -33.96 7.20
CA LEU A 387 -22.83 -32.79 8.04
C LEU A 387 -22.76 -31.48 7.24
N VAL A 388 -22.17 -31.49 6.05
CA VAL A 388 -22.09 -30.32 5.16
C VAL A 388 -23.48 -29.88 4.66
N ARG A 389 -24.39 -30.83 4.40
CA ARG A 389 -25.79 -30.53 4.05
C ARG A 389 -26.68 -30.16 5.23
N SER A 390 -26.23 -30.34 6.48
CA SER A 390 -27.01 -29.95 7.66
C SER A 390 -27.20 -28.44 7.73
N GLY A 391 -28.43 -28.00 7.98
CA GLY A 391 -28.75 -26.60 8.29
C GLY A 391 -28.42 -26.17 9.73
N VAL A 392 -27.93 -27.09 10.56
CA VAL A 392 -27.61 -26.84 11.99
C VAL A 392 -26.11 -26.66 12.25
N VAL A 393 -25.26 -27.24 11.39
CA VAL A 393 -23.80 -27.14 11.52
C VAL A 393 -23.32 -25.79 10.98
N ASP A 394 -22.46 -25.09 11.70
CA ASP A 394 -21.93 -23.79 11.30
C ASP A 394 -20.99 -23.89 10.07
N SER A 395 -20.96 -22.85 9.24
CA SER A 395 -20.10 -22.78 8.05
C SER A 395 -18.62 -23.06 8.35
N ARG A 396 -18.10 -22.64 9.51
CA ARG A 396 -16.70 -22.90 9.91
C ARG A 396 -16.47 -24.36 10.27
N ASP A 397 -17.42 -25.01 10.94
CA ASP A 397 -17.35 -26.45 11.25
C ASP A 397 -17.42 -27.29 9.95
N LYS A 398 -18.24 -26.87 8.96
CA LYS A 398 -18.26 -27.47 7.61
C LYS A 398 -16.92 -27.33 6.91
N LEU A 399 -16.34 -26.12 6.87
CA LEU A 399 -15.04 -25.86 6.24
C LEU A 399 -13.93 -26.72 6.85
N ARG A 400 -13.93 -26.89 8.18
CA ARG A 400 -12.96 -27.70 8.92
C ARG A 400 -13.04 -29.20 8.57
N LEU A 401 -14.24 -29.77 8.53
CA LEU A 401 -14.47 -31.14 8.09
C LEU A 401 -13.98 -31.37 6.65
N ILE A 402 -14.27 -30.44 5.74
CA ILE A 402 -13.86 -30.56 4.34
C ILE A 402 -12.33 -30.39 4.19
N ALA A 403 -11.70 -29.52 4.98
CA ALA A 403 -10.24 -29.36 5.02
C ALA A 403 -9.53 -30.65 5.47
N LEU A 404 -10.00 -31.28 6.56
CA LEU A 404 -9.48 -32.57 7.04
C LEU A 404 -9.68 -33.69 6.02
N PHE A 405 -10.90 -33.81 5.47
CA PHE A 405 -11.20 -34.81 4.45
C PHE A 405 -10.31 -34.63 3.22
N ALA A 406 -10.12 -33.39 2.76
CA ALA A 406 -9.32 -33.11 1.59
C ALA A 406 -7.83 -33.37 1.82
N LEU A 407 -7.27 -33.06 3.00
CA LEU A 407 -5.90 -33.43 3.36
C LEU A 407 -5.73 -34.96 3.41
N ARG A 408 -6.72 -35.69 3.94
CA ARG A 408 -6.68 -37.17 4.04
C ARG A 408 -6.78 -37.88 2.69
N TYR A 409 -7.46 -37.27 1.72
CA TYR A 409 -7.74 -37.86 0.41
C TYR A 409 -7.20 -37.02 -0.76
N GLU A 410 -6.10 -36.29 -0.53
CA GLU A 410 -5.48 -35.35 -1.49
C GLU A 410 -5.09 -35.97 -2.85
N ARG A 411 -4.82 -37.29 -2.86
CA ARG A 411 -4.53 -38.08 -4.07
C ARG A 411 -5.80 -38.66 -4.69
N ASP A 412 -6.51 -39.49 -3.92
CA ASP A 412 -7.51 -40.42 -4.46
C ASP A 412 -8.96 -39.91 -4.40
N GLY A 413 -9.24 -38.87 -3.61
CA GLY A 413 -10.59 -38.33 -3.36
C GLY A 413 -10.92 -37.05 -4.11
N ARG A 414 -10.15 -36.65 -5.14
CA ARG A 414 -10.28 -35.36 -5.83
C ARG A 414 -11.72 -35.03 -6.29
N GLY A 415 -12.49 -36.03 -6.73
CA GLY A 415 -13.90 -35.86 -7.13
C GLY A 415 -14.83 -35.63 -5.93
N GLN A 416 -14.69 -36.43 -4.87
CA GLN A 416 -15.42 -36.31 -3.60
C GLN A 416 -15.17 -34.96 -2.94
N ILE A 417 -13.91 -34.50 -2.91
CA ILE A 417 -13.55 -33.16 -2.43
C ILE A 417 -14.34 -32.11 -3.22
N SER A 418 -14.31 -32.15 -4.56
CA SER A 418 -15.07 -31.18 -5.37
C SER A 418 -16.58 -31.21 -5.08
N ALA A 419 -17.17 -32.39 -4.87
CA ALA A 419 -18.59 -32.51 -4.54
C ALA A 419 -18.94 -31.92 -3.16
N LEU A 420 -18.09 -32.12 -2.15
CA LEU A 420 -18.26 -31.48 -0.83
C LEU A 420 -18.13 -29.96 -0.91
N MET A 421 -17.18 -29.45 -1.69
CA MET A 421 -17.00 -28.00 -1.90
C MET A 421 -18.24 -27.36 -2.55
N THR A 422 -18.87 -28.03 -3.53
CA THR A 422 -20.12 -27.56 -4.14
C THR A 422 -21.28 -27.60 -3.15
N ALA A 423 -21.48 -28.72 -2.45
CA ALA A 423 -22.56 -28.86 -1.47
C ALA A 423 -22.44 -27.86 -0.29
N ALA A 424 -21.23 -27.44 0.06
CA ALA A 424 -20.99 -26.39 1.04
C ALA A 424 -21.40 -25.00 0.51
N ALA A 425 -21.08 -24.67 -0.75
CA ALA A 425 -21.49 -23.41 -1.38
C ALA A 425 -23.02 -23.33 -1.53
N GLU A 426 -23.67 -24.41 -1.97
CA GLU A 426 -25.14 -24.56 -2.00
C GLU A 426 -25.73 -24.42 -0.59
N GLY A 427 -25.03 -24.93 0.43
CA GLY A 427 -25.36 -24.81 1.85
C GLY A 427 -25.00 -23.47 2.51
N GLY A 428 -24.70 -22.42 1.74
CA GLY A 428 -24.48 -21.05 2.22
C GLY A 428 -23.08 -20.72 2.75
N VAL A 429 -22.08 -21.58 2.52
CA VAL A 429 -20.68 -21.28 2.85
C VAL A 429 -20.06 -20.38 1.78
N ASP A 430 -19.42 -19.28 2.19
CA ASP A 430 -18.86 -18.28 1.28
C ASP A 430 -17.76 -18.88 0.36
N PRO A 431 -17.86 -18.72 -0.98
CA PRO A 431 -16.82 -19.10 -1.94
C PRO A 431 -15.41 -18.57 -1.65
N ALA A 432 -15.27 -17.44 -0.94
CA ALA A 432 -13.97 -16.95 -0.47
C ALA A 432 -13.38 -17.88 0.59
N GLN A 433 -14.16 -18.27 1.59
CA GLN A 433 -13.72 -19.21 2.63
C GLN A 433 -13.41 -20.60 2.06
N LEU A 434 -14.25 -21.08 1.14
CA LEU A 434 -14.01 -22.34 0.42
C LEU A 434 -12.69 -22.34 -0.36
N SER A 435 -12.17 -21.19 -0.78
CA SER A 435 -10.86 -21.16 -1.45
C SER A 435 -9.67 -21.36 -0.50
N ALA A 436 -9.83 -21.17 0.81
CA ALA A 436 -8.80 -21.47 1.82
C ALA A 436 -8.39 -22.94 1.80
N VAL A 437 -9.37 -23.86 1.66
CA VAL A 437 -9.14 -25.31 1.52
C VAL A 437 -8.22 -25.61 0.34
N ARG A 438 -8.33 -24.86 -0.76
CA ARG A 438 -7.50 -25.05 -1.96
C ARG A 438 -6.06 -24.55 -1.77
N SER A 439 -5.86 -23.46 -1.02
CA SER A 439 -4.52 -22.99 -0.65
C SER A 439 -3.86 -23.91 0.38
N LEU A 440 -4.60 -24.34 1.41
CA LEU A 440 -4.14 -25.35 2.38
C LEU A 440 -3.60 -26.60 1.69
N LEU A 441 -4.35 -27.20 0.76
CA LEU A 441 -3.89 -28.37 -0.02
C LEU A 441 -2.65 -28.08 -0.86
N LYS A 442 -2.52 -26.86 -1.40
CA LYS A 442 -1.37 -26.48 -2.24
C LYS A 442 -0.07 -26.40 -1.44
N HIS A 443 -0.10 -25.89 -0.20
CA HIS A 443 1.13 -25.65 0.59
C HIS A 443 1.41 -26.73 1.64
N CYS A 444 0.40 -27.44 2.12
CA CYS A 444 0.53 -28.53 3.10
C CYS A 444 0.41 -29.93 2.47
N GLY A 445 0.09 -30.03 1.18
CA GLY A 445 -0.20 -31.29 0.50
C GLY A 445 0.95 -31.90 -0.31
N CYS A 446 0.73 -33.12 -0.81
CA CYS A 446 1.63 -33.86 -1.71
C CYS A 446 1.53 -33.37 -3.16
N GLY A 447 2.03 -32.16 -3.45
CA GLY A 447 2.14 -31.62 -4.81
C GLY A 447 3.09 -32.40 -5.72
N GLU A 448 2.77 -32.50 -7.01
CA GLU A 448 3.38 -33.45 -7.96
C GLU A 448 4.80 -33.07 -8.48
N GLU A 449 5.32 -31.87 -8.18
CA GLU A 449 6.63 -31.40 -8.72
C GLU A 449 7.72 -31.08 -7.67
N ASN A 450 7.41 -31.00 -6.37
CA ASN A 450 8.40 -30.95 -5.29
C ASN A 450 7.74 -31.24 -3.93
N SER A 451 8.10 -32.34 -3.28
CA SER A 451 7.57 -32.67 -1.94
C SER A 451 8.23 -31.80 -0.88
N VAL A 452 7.56 -30.73 -0.47
CA VAL A 452 8.03 -29.79 0.57
C VAL A 452 7.90 -30.39 1.98
N ARG A 453 6.85 -31.19 2.22
CA ARG A 453 6.52 -31.80 3.51
C ARG A 453 7.49 -32.93 3.86
N VAL A 454 8.02 -32.91 5.08
CA VAL A 454 9.03 -33.86 5.60
C VAL A 454 8.42 -35.22 5.96
N SER A 455 7.18 -35.23 6.45
CA SER A 455 6.49 -36.44 6.89
C SER A 455 5.15 -36.65 6.18
N ASP A 456 4.64 -37.87 6.24
CA ASP A 456 3.23 -38.14 6.02
C ASP A 456 2.39 -37.54 7.16
N LEU A 457 1.18 -37.07 6.86
CA LEU A 457 0.24 -36.56 7.87
C LEU A 457 -0.49 -37.70 8.60
N PHE A 458 -0.59 -38.89 8.01
CA PHE A 458 -1.48 -39.95 8.48
C PHE A 458 -0.84 -41.33 8.63
N SER A 459 0.43 -41.54 8.23
CA SER A 459 1.08 -42.85 8.27
C SER A 459 2.09 -43.08 9.41
N ASP A 460 2.47 -44.37 9.54
CA ASP A 460 3.21 -45.05 10.61
C ASP A 460 2.88 -44.67 12.08
N ARG A 461 1.83 -45.32 12.58
CA ARG A 461 1.35 -45.23 13.96
C ARG A 461 2.15 -46.07 14.99
N SER A 462 3.32 -46.60 14.63
CA SER A 462 4.22 -47.41 15.49
C SER A 462 4.61 -46.74 16.83
N PHE A 463 4.56 -45.41 16.91
CA PHE A 463 4.76 -44.66 18.16
C PHE A 463 3.47 -44.28 18.89
N SER A 464 2.40 -43.91 18.17
CA SER A 464 1.14 -43.46 18.78
C SER A 464 0.48 -44.54 19.67
N SER A 465 0.63 -45.83 19.33
CA SER A 465 0.18 -46.94 20.17
C SER A 465 0.86 -46.96 21.56
N ARG A 466 2.11 -46.52 21.65
CA ARG A 466 2.89 -46.46 22.90
C ARG A 466 2.51 -45.24 23.72
N PHE A 467 2.33 -44.08 23.08
CA PHE A 467 1.91 -42.87 23.78
C PHE A 467 0.45 -42.95 24.24
N ALA A 468 -0.43 -43.55 23.46
CA ALA A 468 -1.78 -43.93 23.89
C ALA A 468 -1.77 -44.86 25.12
N THR A 469 -0.72 -45.70 25.28
CA THR A 469 -0.56 -46.54 26.48
C THR A 469 -0.15 -45.73 27.73
N LEU A 470 0.59 -44.62 27.57
CA LEU A 470 0.90 -43.68 28.66
C LEU A 470 -0.31 -42.79 29.03
N ALA A 471 -1.04 -42.27 28.03
CA ALA A 471 -2.30 -41.55 28.26
C ALA A 471 -3.32 -42.42 29.03
N LYS A 472 -3.43 -43.71 28.65
CA LYS A 472 -4.23 -44.73 29.36
C LYS A 472 -3.79 -45.03 30.81
N GLN A 473 -2.62 -44.57 31.26
CA GLN A 473 -2.19 -44.73 32.67
C GLN A 473 -2.64 -43.58 33.57
N HIS A 474 -2.92 -42.39 33.03
CA HIS A 474 -3.46 -41.26 33.80
C HIS A 474 -4.98 -41.08 33.65
N ILE A 475 -5.57 -41.51 32.52
CA ILE A 475 -7.03 -41.49 32.34
C ILE A 475 -7.67 -42.72 32.99
N ARG A 476 -8.42 -42.52 34.08
CA ARG A 476 -9.25 -43.57 34.71
C ARG A 476 -10.53 -43.87 33.91
N GLY A 477 -10.37 -44.61 32.82
CA GLY A 477 -11.46 -45.30 32.12
C GLY A 477 -11.85 -44.70 30.76
N VAL A 478 -12.36 -45.59 29.90
CA VAL A 478 -12.96 -45.38 28.55
C VAL A 478 -12.11 -44.55 27.56
N GLU A 479 -11.82 -45.12 26.40
CA GLU A 479 -11.18 -44.37 25.30
C GLU A 479 -12.09 -43.22 24.84
N ASN A 480 -11.67 -41.98 25.08
CA ASN A 480 -12.41 -40.80 24.64
C ASN A 480 -12.36 -40.69 23.11
N VAL A 481 -13.49 -40.95 22.46
CA VAL A 481 -13.63 -40.91 20.99
C VAL A 481 -13.28 -39.55 20.40
N TYR A 482 -13.41 -38.47 21.19
CA TYR A 482 -13.21 -37.09 20.75
C TYR A 482 -11.75 -36.61 20.87
N THR A 483 -10.84 -37.42 21.44
CA THR A 483 -9.42 -37.06 21.64
C THR A 483 -8.49 -38.26 21.33
N GLN A 484 -8.52 -38.76 20.10
CA GLN A 484 -7.68 -39.88 19.66
C GLN A 484 -6.36 -39.44 19.00
N HIS A 485 -6.33 -38.25 18.39
CA HIS A 485 -5.14 -37.71 17.73
C HIS A 485 -4.03 -37.37 18.73
N VAL A 486 -2.79 -37.67 18.36
CA VAL A 486 -1.58 -37.33 19.11
C VAL A 486 -0.73 -36.41 18.24
N PRO A 487 -0.47 -35.15 18.63
CA PRO A 487 0.29 -34.21 17.81
C PRO A 487 1.67 -34.77 17.38
N PRO A 488 2.03 -34.68 16.08
CA PRO A 488 3.33 -35.12 15.56
C PRO A 488 4.54 -34.61 16.35
N LEU A 489 4.43 -33.41 16.94
CA LEU A 489 5.36 -32.79 17.89
C LEU A 489 5.93 -33.78 18.92
N ILE A 490 5.10 -34.65 19.50
CA ILE A 490 5.53 -35.60 20.55
C ILE A 490 6.53 -36.63 19.99
N SER A 491 6.33 -37.09 18.75
CA SER A 491 7.27 -37.98 18.06
C SER A 491 8.58 -37.27 17.66
N ILE A 492 8.53 -35.96 17.45
CA ILE A 492 9.70 -35.12 17.12
C ILE A 492 10.52 -34.89 18.41
N LEU A 493 9.86 -34.56 19.52
CA LEU A 493 10.48 -34.45 20.84
C LEU A 493 11.11 -35.76 21.32
N GLU A 494 10.45 -36.91 21.11
CA GLU A 494 11.02 -38.21 21.46
C GLU A 494 12.28 -38.53 20.64
N ARG A 495 12.26 -38.21 19.34
CA ARG A 495 13.44 -38.33 18.47
C ARG A 495 14.55 -37.36 18.91
N ALA A 496 14.22 -36.13 19.29
CA ALA A 496 15.17 -35.12 19.73
C ALA A 496 15.86 -35.48 21.06
N ALA A 497 15.08 -35.84 22.09
CA ALA A 497 15.60 -36.26 23.39
C ALA A 497 16.47 -37.52 23.31
N LYS A 498 16.26 -38.38 22.31
CA LYS A 498 17.05 -39.60 22.09
C LYS A 498 18.28 -39.41 21.20
N GLY A 499 18.53 -38.20 20.68
CA GLY A 499 19.58 -37.96 19.69
C GLY A 499 19.33 -38.68 18.35
N LYS A 500 18.06 -38.86 17.99
CA LYS A 500 17.58 -39.59 16.80
C LYS A 500 16.66 -38.73 15.91
N LEU A 501 16.81 -37.41 15.93
CA LEU A 501 16.35 -36.58 14.82
C LEU A 501 17.14 -36.97 13.57
N VAL A 502 16.44 -37.12 12.45
CA VAL A 502 17.08 -37.39 11.16
C VAL A 502 17.75 -36.09 10.69
N ASP A 503 19.08 -36.07 10.57
CA ASP A 503 19.81 -34.86 10.15
C ASP A 503 19.44 -34.40 8.73
N ALA A 504 19.00 -35.32 7.87
CA ALA A 504 18.47 -35.01 6.53
C ALA A 504 17.09 -34.34 6.54
N ASP A 505 16.40 -34.32 7.69
CA ASP A 505 15.07 -33.73 7.90
C ASP A 505 15.15 -32.47 8.77
N TYR A 506 16.09 -32.44 9.72
CA TYR A 506 16.30 -31.36 10.68
C TYR A 506 17.78 -30.91 10.68
N LEU A 507 18.04 -29.92 9.83
CA LEU A 507 19.37 -29.40 9.50
C LEU A 507 19.94 -28.55 10.65
N SER A 508 21.26 -28.60 10.87
CA SER A 508 21.96 -27.70 11.80
C SER A 508 22.51 -26.47 11.08
N VAL A 509 22.45 -25.30 11.71
CA VAL A 509 22.98 -24.05 11.13
C VAL A 509 24.52 -24.08 11.02
N ASP A 510 25.20 -24.72 11.98
CA ASP A 510 26.67 -24.77 12.06
C ASP A 510 27.34 -25.44 10.85
N GLY A 511 26.60 -26.25 10.08
CA GLY A 511 27.15 -27.04 8.96
C GLY A 511 27.38 -26.26 7.65
N ILE A 512 26.97 -24.99 7.58
CA ILE A 512 26.94 -24.22 6.33
C ILE A 512 28.29 -23.52 6.05
N SER A 513 29.17 -23.37 7.04
CA SER A 513 30.39 -22.55 6.93
C SER A 513 31.60 -23.23 6.24
N SER A 514 31.44 -24.41 5.65
CA SER A 514 32.56 -25.16 5.01
C SER A 514 32.14 -25.81 3.68
N GLY A 515 31.87 -24.99 2.66
CA GLY A 515 31.41 -25.50 1.35
C GLY A 515 31.25 -24.44 0.25
N GLY A 516 32.29 -23.64 0.00
CA GLY A 516 32.26 -22.69 -1.11
C GLY A 516 32.31 -23.38 -2.49
N SER A 517 31.49 -22.92 -3.44
CA SER A 517 31.57 -23.24 -4.88
C SER A 517 31.37 -24.70 -5.32
N SER A 518 30.13 -25.20 -5.23
CA SER A 518 29.52 -25.93 -6.37
C SER A 518 28.01 -26.11 -6.20
N LEU A 519 27.22 -25.55 -7.13
CA LEU A 519 25.99 -26.14 -7.69
C LEU A 519 25.35 -25.17 -8.69
N MET A 520 25.93 -25.09 -9.88
CA MET A 520 25.26 -24.56 -11.07
C MET A 520 25.39 -25.61 -12.17
N MET A 521 24.32 -25.78 -12.95
CA MET A 521 24.27 -26.61 -14.16
C MET A 521 24.41 -28.14 -13.97
N SER A 522 23.27 -28.84 -14.03
CA SER A 522 23.14 -29.99 -14.95
C SER A 522 21.68 -30.28 -15.26
N MET A 523 21.33 -30.27 -16.55
CA MET A 523 20.12 -30.88 -17.11
C MET A 523 20.53 -31.85 -18.21
N THR A 524 20.36 -33.15 -17.99
CA THR A 524 20.35 -34.17 -19.06
C THR A 524 19.45 -35.35 -18.67
N ASN A 525 18.79 -35.94 -19.66
CA ASN A 525 17.89 -37.09 -19.51
C ASN A 525 18.64 -38.41 -19.23
N GLY A 526 17.96 -39.44 -18.69
CA GLY A 526 18.38 -40.83 -18.93
C GLY A 526 18.02 -41.90 -17.88
N SER A 527 16.82 -42.47 -18.00
CA SER A 527 16.47 -43.91 -17.82
C SER A 527 17.30 -44.88 -16.94
N SER A 528 16.54 -45.67 -16.16
CA SER A 528 16.66 -47.13 -15.93
C SER A 528 17.74 -47.74 -15.01
N SER A 529 17.25 -48.31 -13.89
CA SER A 529 17.53 -49.65 -13.33
C SER A 529 18.95 -50.09 -12.91
N GLY A 530 19.11 -50.26 -11.59
CA GLY A 530 19.45 -51.56 -10.99
C GLY A 530 20.92 -51.87 -10.66
N GLY A 531 21.12 -52.68 -9.62
CA GLY A 531 22.33 -53.52 -9.48
C GLY A 531 23.29 -53.19 -8.33
N LEU A 532 23.26 -54.05 -7.32
CA LEU A 532 24.30 -54.29 -6.31
C LEU A 532 25.75 -54.26 -6.85
N GLY A 533 26.68 -53.69 -6.08
CA GLY A 533 28.13 -53.88 -6.32
C GLY A 533 29.01 -53.26 -5.24
N SER A 534 29.82 -54.08 -4.55
CA SER A 534 30.75 -53.63 -3.52
C SER A 534 32.21 -53.71 -4.00
N SER A 535 33.05 -52.77 -3.55
CA SER A 535 34.47 -53.01 -3.22
C SER A 535 35.05 -51.77 -2.53
N SER A 536 36.17 -51.96 -1.83
CA SER A 536 36.79 -50.95 -0.97
C SER A 536 38.17 -50.54 -1.48
N THR A 537 38.63 -49.37 -1.03
CA THR A 537 40.06 -49.11 -0.82
C THR A 537 40.21 -48.07 0.28
N ASN A 538 41.23 -48.24 1.14
CA ASN A 538 41.31 -47.52 2.42
C ASN A 538 42.22 -46.28 2.35
N VAL A 539 41.84 -45.24 3.10
CA VAL A 539 42.74 -44.24 3.69
C VAL A 539 42.38 -44.14 5.18
N PRO A 540 43.34 -44.17 6.13
CA PRO A 540 43.04 -44.31 7.56
C PRO A 540 42.46 -43.03 8.20
N GLY A 541 41.66 -43.18 9.26
CA GLY A 541 40.85 -42.11 9.84
C GLY A 541 41.16 -41.75 11.31
N ASN A 542 40.11 -41.29 12.01
CA ASN A 542 40.05 -40.80 13.39
C ASN A 542 40.69 -39.42 13.68
N ALA A 543 39.95 -38.37 13.35
CA ALA A 543 39.55 -37.42 14.39
C ALA A 543 38.18 -37.88 14.95
N SER A 544 37.96 -37.79 16.26
CA SER A 544 36.81 -38.45 16.92
C SER A 544 35.47 -37.81 16.57
N LEU A 545 34.52 -38.63 16.11
CA LEU A 545 33.09 -38.36 16.26
C LEU A 545 32.77 -38.40 17.76
N THR A 546 32.82 -37.24 18.43
CA THR A 546 32.41 -37.11 19.82
C THR A 546 30.95 -37.48 19.96
N SER A 547 30.63 -38.47 20.80
CA SER A 547 29.25 -38.80 21.14
C SER A 547 28.62 -37.66 21.93
N LEU A 548 27.96 -36.75 21.21
CA LEU A 548 27.14 -35.70 21.80
C LEU A 548 26.10 -36.35 22.71
N LYS A 549 26.21 -36.11 24.02
CA LYS A 549 25.19 -36.50 24.99
C LYS A 549 23.84 -35.90 24.54
N PRO A 550 22.71 -36.61 24.69
CA PRO A 550 21.42 -36.02 24.35
C PRO A 550 21.19 -34.68 25.09
N PRO A 551 20.54 -33.68 24.46
CA PRO A 551 20.21 -32.43 25.11
C PRO A 551 19.28 -32.69 26.31
N LYS A 552 19.43 -31.94 27.41
CA LYS A 552 18.51 -32.04 28.56
C LYS A 552 17.36 -31.03 28.53
N LEU A 553 17.51 -29.95 27.78
CA LEU A 553 16.50 -28.92 27.58
C LEU A 553 16.29 -28.77 26.07
N ILE A 554 15.03 -28.79 25.64
CA ILE A 554 14.63 -28.61 24.25
C ILE A 554 13.55 -27.52 24.18
N VAL A 555 13.83 -26.48 23.40
CA VAL A 555 12.85 -25.45 23.01
C VAL A 555 12.41 -25.77 21.59
N VAL A 556 11.10 -25.86 21.34
CA VAL A 556 10.53 -25.96 20.00
C VAL A 556 9.80 -24.67 19.67
N PHE A 557 10.13 -24.05 18.54
CA PHE A 557 9.41 -22.90 18.01
C PHE A 557 8.61 -23.28 16.76
N ILE A 558 7.30 -23.07 16.78
CA ILE A 558 6.41 -23.35 15.65
C ILE A 558 6.06 -22.05 14.91
N VAL A 559 6.66 -21.85 13.74
CA VAL A 559 6.25 -20.83 12.77
C VAL A 559 4.84 -21.18 12.30
N GLY A 560 3.91 -20.22 12.31
CA GLY A 560 2.48 -20.50 12.11
C GLY A 560 1.67 -20.85 13.36
N GLY A 561 2.32 -21.02 14.53
CA GLY A 561 1.65 -21.03 15.83
C GLY A 561 1.41 -22.42 16.43
N THR A 562 0.94 -22.43 17.67
CA THR A 562 0.84 -23.59 18.57
C THR A 562 -0.60 -23.82 19.02
N THR A 563 -1.03 -25.07 19.25
CA THR A 563 -2.34 -25.34 19.87
C THR A 563 -2.23 -25.50 21.38
N TYR A 564 -3.35 -25.41 22.11
CA TYR A 564 -3.34 -25.68 23.56
C TYR A 564 -3.27 -27.18 23.86
N GLU A 565 -3.73 -28.05 22.94
CA GLU A 565 -3.52 -29.50 23.06
C GLU A 565 -2.02 -29.88 22.94
N GLU A 566 -1.22 -29.13 22.16
CA GLU A 566 0.25 -29.27 22.17
C GLU A 566 0.87 -28.76 23.48
N ALA A 567 0.41 -27.62 24.01
CA ALA A 567 0.89 -27.07 25.28
C ALA A 567 0.62 -28.03 26.45
N LYS A 568 -0.58 -28.61 26.50
CA LYS A 568 -0.97 -29.72 27.39
C LYS A 568 -0.04 -30.93 27.23
N ALA A 569 0.17 -31.43 26.01
CA ALA A 569 0.99 -32.61 25.81
C ALA A 569 2.48 -32.37 26.19
N VAL A 570 2.97 -31.13 26.06
CA VAL A 570 4.28 -30.70 26.60
C VAL A 570 4.25 -30.60 28.14
N ALA A 571 3.15 -30.16 28.75
CA ALA A 571 2.96 -30.18 30.21
C ALA A 571 2.95 -31.61 30.78
N GLU A 572 2.30 -32.56 30.10
CA GLU A 572 2.28 -33.98 30.45
C GLU A 572 3.68 -34.62 30.34
N LEU A 573 4.43 -34.29 29.27
CA LEU A 573 5.83 -34.70 29.12
C LEU A 573 6.72 -34.15 30.24
N ASN A 574 6.61 -32.85 30.56
CA ASN A 574 7.36 -32.23 31.65
C ASN A 574 6.98 -32.85 33.01
N SER A 575 5.69 -33.02 33.30
CA SER A 575 5.22 -33.65 34.53
C SER A 575 5.72 -35.09 34.68
N SER A 576 5.82 -35.83 33.58
CA SER A 576 6.39 -37.19 33.56
C SER A 576 7.91 -37.18 33.70
N ALA A 577 8.59 -36.19 33.10
CA ALA A 577 10.03 -35.97 33.26
C ALA A 577 10.41 -35.69 34.72
N ASP A 578 9.62 -34.86 35.40
CA ASP A 578 9.80 -34.46 36.80
C ASP A 578 9.50 -35.64 37.76
N ARG A 579 8.61 -36.58 37.40
CA ARG A 579 8.43 -37.87 38.10
C ARG A 579 9.49 -38.93 37.76
N GLY A 580 10.36 -38.69 36.77
CA GLY A 580 11.36 -39.65 36.29
C GLY A 580 10.79 -40.78 35.42
N GLU A 581 9.64 -40.56 34.79
CA GLU A 581 8.89 -41.56 34.04
C GLU A 581 9.17 -41.52 32.52
N GLY A 582 9.08 -42.69 31.88
CA GLY A 582 9.15 -42.82 30.42
C GLY A 582 10.48 -42.41 29.80
N TRP A 583 10.45 -41.99 28.53
CA TRP A 583 11.64 -41.51 27.82
C TRP A 583 11.99 -40.05 28.14
N ALA A 584 11.09 -39.34 28.82
CA ALA A 584 11.24 -37.93 29.19
C ALA A 584 11.98 -37.73 30.52
N ALA A 585 12.26 -38.79 31.29
CA ALA A 585 12.90 -38.72 32.61
C ALA A 585 14.13 -37.78 32.66
N GLY A 586 14.04 -36.70 33.45
CA GLY A 586 15.13 -35.73 33.60
C GLY A 586 15.35 -34.77 32.41
N MET A 587 14.39 -34.68 31.48
CA MET A 587 14.31 -33.67 30.41
C MET A 587 13.53 -32.43 30.86
N ARG A 588 13.66 -31.33 30.11
CA ARG A 588 12.71 -30.22 30.11
C ARG A 588 12.36 -29.81 28.67
N PHE A 589 11.08 -29.57 28.43
CA PHE A 589 10.54 -29.14 27.15
C PHE A 589 9.87 -27.76 27.29
N ILE A 590 10.09 -26.90 26.30
CA ILE A 590 9.44 -25.59 26.18
C ILE A 590 8.85 -25.49 24.78
N LEU A 591 7.59 -25.07 24.70
CA LEU A 591 6.86 -24.81 23.46
C LEU A 591 6.77 -23.31 23.22
N ALA A 592 7.08 -22.87 22.01
CA ALA A 592 6.91 -21.49 21.58
C ALA A 592 6.37 -21.43 20.15
N GLY A 593 5.84 -20.28 19.73
CA GLY A 593 5.42 -20.04 18.36
C GLY A 593 4.93 -18.62 18.12
N THR A 594 4.37 -18.36 16.95
CA THR A 594 3.84 -17.02 16.58
C THR A 594 2.58 -16.61 17.36
N GLY A 595 1.87 -17.58 17.95
CA GLY A 595 0.68 -17.38 18.77
C GLY A 595 -0.11 -18.68 18.98
N PRO A 596 -1.08 -18.70 19.91
CA PRO A 596 -2.08 -19.76 20.00
C PRO A 596 -2.97 -19.82 18.75
N GLN A 597 -3.25 -21.03 18.26
CA GLN A 597 -4.15 -21.29 17.14
C GLN A 597 -5.36 -22.11 17.58
N SER A 598 -6.54 -21.69 17.12
CA SER A 598 -7.77 -22.48 17.06
C SER A 598 -8.06 -22.86 15.60
N SER A 599 -8.99 -23.78 15.35
CA SER A 599 -9.32 -24.14 13.97
C SER A 599 -9.90 -22.96 13.19
N ALA A 600 -10.63 -22.10 13.90
CA ALA A 600 -11.13 -20.83 13.38
C ALA A 600 -10.00 -19.93 12.88
N THR A 601 -8.94 -19.74 13.66
CA THR A 601 -7.85 -18.80 13.32
C THR A 601 -6.87 -19.38 12.30
N PHE A 602 -6.65 -20.69 12.34
CA PHE A 602 -5.88 -21.40 11.34
C PHE A 602 -6.55 -21.36 9.96
N LEU A 603 -7.88 -21.48 9.90
CA LEU A 603 -8.63 -21.29 8.64
C LEU A 603 -8.62 -19.82 8.18
N GLU A 604 -8.80 -18.85 9.09
CA GLU A 604 -8.66 -17.41 8.78
C GLU A 604 -7.31 -17.08 8.14
N ASP A 605 -6.20 -17.64 8.64
CA ASP A 605 -4.88 -17.46 8.04
C ASP A 605 -4.82 -17.99 6.58
N TRP A 606 -5.46 -19.13 6.29
CA TRP A 606 -5.55 -19.68 4.92
C TRP A 606 -6.55 -18.94 4.03
N GLU A 607 -7.59 -18.33 4.59
CA GLU A 607 -8.50 -17.43 3.87
C GLU A 607 -7.72 -16.22 3.35
N GLU A 608 -6.94 -15.54 4.20
CA GLU A 608 -6.10 -14.41 3.82
C GLU A 608 -5.03 -14.81 2.78
N ILE A 609 -4.33 -15.94 2.98
CA ILE A 609 -3.38 -16.48 1.99
C ILE A 609 -4.07 -16.81 0.66
N SER A 610 -5.29 -17.35 0.67
CA SER A 610 -6.04 -17.64 -0.57
C SER A 610 -6.44 -16.37 -1.33
N VAL A 611 -6.71 -15.27 -0.61
CA VAL A 611 -6.97 -13.96 -1.22
C VAL A 611 -5.70 -13.46 -1.88
N MET A 612 -4.58 -13.41 -1.13
CA MET A 612 -3.27 -13.07 -1.65
C MET A 612 -2.89 -13.91 -2.88
N GLU A 613 -3.13 -15.22 -2.86
CA GLU A 613 -2.83 -16.13 -3.97
C GLU A 613 -3.68 -15.93 -5.22
N ARG A 614 -5.01 -15.82 -5.09
CA ARG A 614 -5.90 -15.61 -6.26
C ARG A 614 -5.57 -14.31 -6.97
N TYR A 615 -5.34 -13.29 -6.15
CA TYR A 615 -4.87 -11.99 -6.54
C TYR A 615 -3.48 -12.03 -7.20
N GLN A 616 -2.50 -12.72 -6.59
CA GLN A 616 -1.18 -12.93 -7.18
C GLN A 616 -1.25 -13.73 -8.49
N LYS A 617 -2.14 -14.71 -8.63
CA LYS A 617 -2.32 -15.54 -9.84
C LYS A 617 -2.90 -14.74 -11.01
N THR A 618 -3.92 -13.94 -10.76
CA THR A 618 -4.46 -12.99 -11.76
C THR A 618 -3.43 -11.93 -12.17
N HIS A 619 -2.35 -11.78 -11.42
CA HIS A 619 -1.20 -10.92 -11.71
C HIS A 619 0.12 -11.69 -11.83
N GLN A 620 0.07 -12.99 -12.21
CA GLN A 620 1.28 -13.82 -12.40
C GLN A 620 1.77 -13.83 -13.85
N GLY A 621 0.97 -13.30 -14.79
CA GLY A 621 1.44 -12.87 -16.10
C GLY A 621 1.91 -11.40 -16.15
N GLN A 622 1.63 -10.60 -15.10
CA GLN A 622 1.97 -9.18 -14.98
C GLN A 622 2.13 -8.79 -13.50
N GLY A 623 3.35 -8.80 -12.97
CA GLY A 623 3.63 -8.82 -11.52
C GLY A 623 3.10 -7.66 -10.65
N ARG A 624 2.36 -8.02 -9.58
CA ARG A 624 2.49 -7.67 -8.13
C ARG A 624 3.15 -6.32 -7.71
N LEU A 625 2.55 -5.39 -6.90
CA LEU A 625 1.15 -5.17 -6.46
C LEU A 625 0.64 -6.17 -5.34
N ARG A 626 -0.06 -5.90 -4.20
CA ARG A 626 -0.95 -4.84 -3.61
C ARG A 626 -0.93 -4.82 -2.04
N HIS A 627 -1.70 -3.90 -1.45
CA HIS A 627 -2.33 -3.95 -0.11
C HIS A 627 -3.19 -5.19 0.26
N MET A 628 -3.46 -5.37 1.56
CA MET A 628 -4.84 -5.46 2.07
C MET A 628 -4.97 -5.10 3.58
N SER A 629 -5.92 -4.23 3.95
CA SER A 629 -6.76 -4.42 5.15
C SER A 629 -8.04 -3.57 5.05
N LEU A 630 -9.19 -4.21 5.28
CA LEU A 630 -10.53 -3.59 5.35
C LEU A 630 -11.35 -4.43 6.32
N LEU A 631 -11.50 -3.97 7.58
CA LEU A 631 -12.53 -4.42 8.55
C LEU A 631 -12.44 -3.76 9.95
N THR A 632 -11.40 -2.97 10.27
CA THR A 632 -11.14 -2.47 11.64
C THR A 632 -11.43 -0.97 11.85
N ARG A 633 -12.37 -0.38 11.09
CA ARG A 633 -12.84 1.01 11.27
C ARG A 633 -14.32 1.09 11.59
N ALA A 634 -14.66 0.76 12.83
CA ALA A 634 -15.92 1.11 13.49
C ALA A 634 -15.61 1.58 14.91
N ASN A 635 -16.35 2.58 15.40
CA ASN A 635 -16.10 3.33 16.64
C ASN A 635 -14.81 4.19 16.63
N PHE A 636 -14.93 5.47 16.24
CA PHE A 636 -14.30 6.62 16.90
C PHE A 636 -14.80 7.92 16.27
N LEU A 637 -15.82 8.54 16.88
CA LEU A 637 -16.37 9.82 16.43
C LEU A 637 -17.21 10.47 17.55
N VAL A 638 -16.62 11.43 18.29
CA VAL A 638 -17.30 12.50 19.08
C VAL A 638 -16.26 13.39 19.77
N ALA A 639 -16.64 14.64 20.08
CA ALA A 639 -15.94 15.60 20.96
C ALA A 639 -14.60 16.21 20.47
N ALA A 640 -14.71 17.33 19.75
CA ALA A 640 -13.68 18.36 19.68
C ALA A 640 -14.30 19.75 19.97
N LYS A 641 -13.65 20.61 20.77
CA LYS A 641 -13.93 22.07 20.86
C LYS A 641 -12.89 22.88 21.67
N THR A 642 -12.53 24.06 21.15
CA THR A 642 -12.04 25.30 21.83
C THR A 642 -10.82 25.19 22.78
N SER A 643 -9.67 25.84 22.54
CA SER A 643 -9.49 27.31 22.54
C SER A 643 -7.99 27.73 22.35
N SER A 644 -7.70 29.04 22.35
CA SER A 644 -6.39 29.71 22.14
C SER A 644 -6.48 31.17 22.70
N PRO A 645 -5.47 32.08 22.68
CA PRO A 645 -4.02 31.99 22.35
C PRO A 645 -3.06 32.70 23.38
N ALA A 646 -1.73 32.62 23.17
CA ALA A 646 -0.69 33.58 23.65
C ALA A 646 0.64 33.38 22.88
N ALA A 647 1.60 34.31 22.88
CA ALA A 647 2.73 34.28 21.91
C ALA A 647 4.09 34.92 22.32
N ARG A 648 5.18 34.31 21.79
CA ARG A 648 6.54 34.87 21.49
C ARG A 648 7.44 35.26 22.69
N PRO A 649 8.80 35.41 22.53
CA PRO A 649 9.59 35.57 21.29
C PRO A 649 10.76 34.56 21.04
N LEU A 650 11.45 34.77 19.91
CA LEU A 650 12.71 34.17 19.42
C LEU A 650 13.92 35.10 19.74
N PRO A 651 15.24 34.78 19.46
CA PRO A 651 15.77 33.90 18.39
C PRO A 651 17.07 33.08 18.69
N LEU A 652 17.64 32.53 17.59
CA LEU A 652 19.02 32.03 17.39
C LEU A 652 19.43 30.63 17.92
N LEU A 653 19.25 29.59 17.10
CA LEU A 653 20.35 29.00 16.28
C LEU A 653 19.81 27.97 15.26
N LEU A 654 20.61 27.61 14.24
CA LEU A 654 20.18 26.71 13.16
C LEU A 654 20.52 25.23 13.44
N ARG A 655 19.50 24.35 13.44
CA ARG A 655 19.38 23.13 12.58
C ARG A 655 18.22 22.22 13.01
N ALA A 656 17.91 21.27 12.13
CA ALA A 656 17.00 20.11 12.30
C ALA A 656 15.50 20.42 12.53
N ALA A 657 14.69 20.11 11.53
CA ALA A 657 13.26 19.83 11.69
C ALA A 657 13.08 18.36 12.17
N SER A 658 12.07 18.06 12.99
CA SER A 658 10.86 17.26 12.65
C SER A 658 11.13 15.94 11.88
N ASN A 659 10.63 14.76 12.27
CA ASN A 659 9.52 14.43 13.21
C ASN A 659 9.90 13.23 14.14
N ALA A 660 9.07 12.58 14.99
CA ALA A 660 7.62 12.38 15.18
C ALA A 660 6.94 11.30 14.31
N THR A 661 5.69 10.95 14.62
CA THR A 661 4.97 9.77 14.09
C THR A 661 3.72 10.15 13.26
N MET A 662 3.16 9.50 12.22
CA MET A 662 3.25 8.23 11.44
C MET A 662 4.60 7.45 11.35
N PRO A 663 4.68 6.16 10.92
CA PRO A 663 5.62 5.17 11.47
C PRO A 663 7.11 5.55 11.35
N ASP A 664 7.66 6.09 12.44
CA ASP A 664 9.07 6.47 12.59
C ASP A 664 9.64 7.41 11.50
N LEU A 665 8.81 8.34 11.06
CA LEU A 665 9.06 9.11 9.85
C LEU A 665 10.09 10.23 10.03
N ASN A 666 11.35 9.85 9.79
CA ASN A 666 12.39 10.72 9.23
C ASN A 666 12.80 10.29 7.79
N GLU A 667 12.06 9.34 7.19
CA GLU A 667 12.25 8.81 5.82
C GLU A 667 10.87 8.67 5.12
N PRO A 668 10.77 8.79 3.79
CA PRO A 668 9.49 8.67 3.05
C PRO A 668 8.91 7.26 3.05
N ILE A 669 7.58 7.16 3.13
CA ILE A 669 6.85 5.91 2.87
C ILE A 669 6.87 5.66 1.36
N MET A 670 7.67 4.69 0.93
CA MET A 670 7.83 4.31 -0.48
C MET A 670 7.54 2.81 -0.66
N GLU A 671 6.28 2.43 -0.91
CA GLU A 671 5.96 1.05 -1.34
C GLU A 671 6.40 0.79 -2.80
N ASN A 672 6.60 1.86 -3.57
CA ASN A 672 6.93 1.85 -4.99
C ASN A 672 8.11 2.79 -5.25
N LYS A 673 8.78 2.69 -6.41
CA LYS A 673 9.92 3.59 -6.73
C LYS A 673 9.49 5.03 -6.99
N LEU A 674 8.27 5.21 -7.50
CA LEU A 674 7.59 6.48 -7.68
C LEU A 674 6.08 6.27 -7.59
N LEU A 675 5.31 7.36 -7.54
CA LEU A 675 3.91 7.34 -7.96
C LEU A 675 3.64 8.54 -8.86
N CYS A 676 3.07 8.27 -10.02
CA CYS A 676 2.65 9.27 -10.98
C CYS A 676 1.35 8.81 -11.62
N MET A 677 0.29 9.59 -11.45
CA MET A 677 -1.05 9.29 -11.98
C MET A 677 -1.64 10.40 -12.86
N GLN A 678 -0.84 11.43 -13.20
CA GLN A 678 -1.31 12.64 -13.89
C GLN A 678 -1.78 12.45 -15.35
N CYS A 679 -1.72 11.24 -15.92
CA CYS A 679 -2.12 10.98 -17.30
C CYS A 679 -2.94 9.70 -17.48
N GLU A 680 -3.75 9.68 -18.54
CA GLU A 680 -4.66 8.57 -18.89
C GLU A 680 -3.92 7.24 -19.08
N GLN A 681 -2.75 7.27 -19.71
CA GLN A 681 -1.90 6.10 -19.92
C GLN A 681 -1.09 5.68 -18.69
N THR A 682 -1.46 6.16 -17.50
CA THR A 682 -0.86 5.66 -16.26
C THR A 682 -1.10 4.16 -16.10
N LYS A 683 -0.12 3.44 -15.56
CA LYS A 683 -0.10 1.97 -15.56
C LYS A 683 -1.36 1.43 -14.88
N ASN A 684 -2.04 0.50 -15.56
CA ASN A 684 -3.30 -0.14 -15.17
C ASN A 684 -4.47 0.84 -14.90
N GLY A 685 -4.37 2.11 -15.27
CA GLY A 685 -5.35 3.14 -14.90
C GLY A 685 -5.33 3.53 -13.42
N THR A 686 -4.26 3.22 -12.68
CA THR A 686 -4.14 3.54 -11.24
C THR A 686 -2.88 4.33 -10.91
N GLY A 687 -1.73 4.03 -11.50
CA GLY A 687 -0.47 4.68 -11.12
C GLY A 687 0.77 4.03 -11.74
N CYS A 688 1.67 4.84 -12.29
CA CYS A 688 3.01 4.40 -12.66
C CYS A 688 3.88 4.27 -11.40
N THR A 689 4.38 3.05 -11.12
CA THR A 689 5.02 2.70 -9.85
C THR A 689 6.53 2.39 -9.91
N THR A 690 7.04 2.03 -11.10
CA THR A 690 8.45 1.65 -11.29
C THR A 690 9.17 2.53 -12.31
N VAL A 691 8.47 2.86 -13.39
CA VAL A 691 8.79 3.86 -14.40
C VAL A 691 7.46 4.35 -14.99
N GLY A 692 7.40 5.60 -15.45
CA GLY A 692 6.28 6.12 -16.22
C GLY A 692 6.10 5.36 -17.55
N VAL A 693 4.86 5.19 -18.01
CA VAL A 693 4.60 4.66 -19.38
C VAL A 693 5.14 5.62 -20.45
N CYS A 694 5.26 6.91 -20.11
CA CYS A 694 5.97 7.96 -20.85
C CYS A 694 7.52 7.87 -20.80
N GLY A 695 8.10 6.95 -20.03
CA GLY A 695 9.54 6.87 -19.78
C GLY A 695 10.05 7.67 -18.58
N LYS A 696 9.20 8.44 -17.87
CA LYS A 696 9.62 9.21 -16.68
C LYS A 696 10.19 8.29 -15.59
N THR A 697 11.45 8.47 -15.24
CA THR A 697 12.16 7.64 -14.24
C THR A 697 11.77 8.04 -12.80
N PRO A 698 12.09 7.23 -11.78
CA PRO A 698 11.89 7.60 -10.38
C PRO A 698 12.55 8.92 -9.98
N GLU A 699 13.75 9.19 -10.52
CA GLU A 699 14.59 10.33 -10.20
C GLU A 699 13.98 11.61 -10.78
N ILE A 700 13.60 11.58 -12.07
CA ILE A 700 12.87 12.68 -12.71
C ILE A 700 11.50 12.90 -12.06
N ASN A 701 10.84 11.85 -11.58
CA ASN A 701 9.60 12.01 -10.81
C ASN A 701 9.87 12.78 -9.51
N ALA A 702 10.84 12.36 -8.71
CA ALA A 702 11.17 13.02 -7.45
C ALA A 702 11.57 14.49 -7.66
N LEU A 703 12.35 14.82 -8.69
CA LEU A 703 12.70 16.20 -9.02
C LEU A 703 11.48 17.05 -9.42
N GLN A 704 10.49 16.49 -10.14
CA GLN A 704 9.23 17.17 -10.43
C GLN A 704 8.38 17.41 -9.17
N GLU A 705 8.33 16.45 -8.23
CA GLU A 705 7.64 16.62 -6.95
C GLU A 705 8.33 17.70 -6.09
N LEU A 706 9.66 17.71 -6.07
CA LEU A 706 10.46 18.72 -5.34
C LEU A 706 10.28 20.12 -5.94
N LEU A 707 10.20 20.25 -7.26
CA LEU A 707 9.91 21.52 -7.92
C LEU A 707 8.49 22.03 -7.55
N VAL A 708 7.46 21.19 -7.57
CA VAL A 708 6.12 21.59 -7.12
C VAL A 708 6.10 21.97 -5.65
N TYR A 709 6.91 21.33 -4.80
CA TYR A 709 7.08 21.73 -3.40
C TYR A 709 7.77 23.09 -3.25
N SER A 710 8.73 23.40 -4.13
CA SER A 710 9.44 24.68 -4.20
C SER A 710 8.51 25.81 -4.69
N GLN A 711 7.71 25.53 -5.72
CA GLN A 711 6.66 26.42 -6.24
C GLN A 711 5.61 26.73 -5.16
N LYS A 712 5.13 25.72 -4.44
CA LYS A 712 4.27 25.90 -3.25
C LYS A 712 4.88 26.85 -2.22
N GLY A 713 6.20 26.77 -1.98
CA GLY A 713 6.92 27.70 -1.12
C GLY A 713 6.90 29.13 -1.64
N LEU A 714 7.34 29.34 -2.89
CA LEU A 714 7.34 30.64 -3.56
C LEU A 714 5.94 31.28 -3.58
N SER A 715 4.91 30.50 -3.95
CA SER A 715 3.52 30.93 -4.01
C SER A 715 2.94 31.36 -2.66
N CYS A 716 3.31 30.71 -1.55
CA CYS A 716 2.91 31.17 -0.21
C CYS A 716 3.44 32.57 0.12
N TRP A 717 4.66 32.89 -0.32
CA TRP A 717 5.25 34.22 -0.14
C TRP A 717 4.66 35.24 -1.10
N ALA A 718 4.44 34.86 -2.37
CA ALA A 718 3.84 35.73 -3.37
C ALA A 718 2.40 36.12 -3.02
N GLN A 719 1.56 35.15 -2.63
CA GLN A 719 0.20 35.39 -2.16
C GLN A 719 0.16 36.33 -0.95
N PHE A 720 1.02 36.10 0.04
CA PHE A 720 1.11 36.96 1.22
C PHE A 720 1.58 38.39 0.88
N ALA A 721 2.46 38.56 -0.12
CA ALA A 721 2.83 39.88 -0.62
C ALA A 721 1.64 40.59 -1.28
N TYR A 722 0.84 39.90 -2.10
CA TYR A 722 -0.39 40.46 -2.67
C TYR A 722 -1.41 40.85 -1.58
N GLU A 723 -1.62 40.01 -0.57
CA GLU A 723 -2.51 40.28 0.58
C GLU A 723 -2.09 41.51 1.41
N ASN A 724 -0.79 41.83 1.44
CA ASN A 724 -0.26 43.03 2.10
C ASN A 724 0.00 44.20 1.14
N GLY A 725 -0.42 44.11 -0.12
CA GLY A 725 -0.28 45.17 -1.13
C GLY A 725 1.15 45.44 -1.62
N VAL A 726 2.08 44.50 -1.43
CA VAL A 726 3.47 44.60 -1.90
C VAL A 726 3.58 44.16 -3.36
N PRO A 727 4.02 45.04 -4.29
CA PRO A 727 4.11 44.70 -5.71
C PRO A 727 5.29 43.76 -6.00
N LEU A 728 5.01 42.72 -6.80
CA LEU A 728 6.00 41.73 -7.23
C LEU A 728 6.40 41.95 -8.70
N PRO A 729 7.63 41.56 -9.11
CA PRO A 729 8.06 41.69 -10.49
C PRO A 729 7.29 40.71 -11.41
N PRO A 730 6.90 41.13 -12.64
CA PRO A 730 6.22 40.26 -13.61
C PRO A 730 6.88 38.90 -13.83
N THR A 731 8.21 38.88 -13.84
CA THR A 731 9.04 37.69 -14.09
C THR A 731 8.83 36.57 -13.08
N LEU A 732 8.33 36.86 -11.87
CA LEU A 732 8.01 35.83 -10.88
C LEU A 732 6.82 34.96 -11.32
N ALA A 733 5.80 35.58 -11.93
CA ALA A 733 4.65 34.85 -12.46
C ALA A 733 5.06 34.09 -13.74
N SER A 734 5.77 34.74 -14.67
CA SER A 734 6.33 34.09 -15.86
C SER A 734 7.17 32.86 -15.51
N PHE A 735 7.99 32.95 -14.45
CA PHE A 735 8.78 31.85 -13.92
C PHE A 735 7.90 30.73 -13.32
N LEU A 736 6.86 31.05 -12.54
CA LEU A 736 5.90 30.05 -12.05
C LEU A 736 5.21 29.33 -13.23
N HIS A 737 4.79 30.07 -14.26
CA HIS A 737 4.14 29.50 -15.44
C HIS A 737 5.10 28.56 -16.22
N ALA A 738 6.32 29.01 -16.52
CA ALA A 738 7.35 28.23 -17.19
C ALA A 738 7.77 26.98 -16.38
N SER A 739 8.17 27.15 -15.12
CA SER A 739 8.62 26.05 -14.27
C SER A 739 7.50 25.05 -13.97
N THR A 740 6.24 25.47 -13.80
CA THR A 740 5.11 24.53 -13.70
C THR A 740 4.88 23.79 -15.03
N PHE A 741 4.98 24.48 -16.18
CA PHE A 741 4.83 23.87 -17.51
C PHE A 741 5.89 22.77 -17.77
N SER A 742 7.11 22.92 -17.25
CA SER A 742 8.15 21.87 -17.32
C SER A 742 7.73 20.49 -16.76
N THR A 743 6.75 20.46 -15.84
CA THR A 743 6.35 19.26 -15.09
C THR A 743 5.20 18.46 -15.73
N LEU A 744 4.68 18.90 -16.89
CA LEU A 744 3.62 18.19 -17.60
C LEU A 744 4.11 16.87 -18.22
N THR A 745 3.16 15.97 -18.49
CA THR A 745 3.42 14.74 -19.23
C THR A 745 4.08 15.06 -20.56
N ASN A 746 5.24 14.45 -20.78
CA ASN A 746 6.02 14.55 -22.00
C ASN A 746 6.57 15.97 -22.31
N VAL A 747 6.81 16.83 -21.30
CA VAL A 747 7.57 18.10 -21.48
C VAL A 747 9.06 17.91 -21.19
N ASN A 748 9.45 17.73 -19.93
CA ASN A 748 10.87 17.76 -19.53
C ASN A 748 11.30 16.50 -18.75
N PHE A 749 12.44 15.96 -19.14
CA PHE A 749 13.09 14.76 -18.57
C PHE A 749 14.55 15.02 -18.18
N ASP A 750 15.01 16.28 -18.20
CA ASP A 750 16.39 16.67 -17.87
C ASP A 750 16.52 17.09 -16.39
N ALA A 751 17.30 16.32 -15.63
CA ALA A 751 17.56 16.58 -14.22
C ALA A 751 18.25 17.92 -13.95
N ALA A 752 19.09 18.40 -14.89
CA ALA A 752 19.79 19.68 -14.75
C ALA A 752 18.80 20.85 -14.76
N ARG A 753 17.84 20.84 -15.71
CA ARG A 753 16.75 21.83 -15.79
C ARG A 753 15.90 21.85 -14.52
N PHE A 754 15.56 20.69 -13.96
CA PHE A 754 14.82 20.66 -12.68
C PHE A 754 15.61 21.27 -11.51
N ARG A 755 16.92 21.04 -11.43
CA ARG A 755 17.80 21.71 -10.44
C ARG A 755 17.85 23.23 -10.64
N GLU A 756 17.88 23.72 -11.88
CA GLU A 756 17.83 25.15 -12.20
C GLU A 756 16.52 25.79 -11.70
N TYR A 757 15.36 25.24 -12.07
CA TYR A 757 14.06 25.74 -11.58
C TYR A 757 13.95 25.71 -10.05
N ILE A 758 14.39 24.64 -9.38
CA ILE A 758 14.38 24.56 -7.90
C ILE A 758 15.26 25.67 -7.29
N THR A 759 16.40 25.98 -7.91
CA THR A 759 17.30 27.05 -7.45
C THR A 759 16.67 28.44 -7.61
N GLU A 760 16.01 28.69 -8.73
CA GLU A 760 15.35 29.98 -8.97
C GLU A 760 14.06 30.15 -8.14
N CYS A 761 13.30 29.07 -7.86
CA CYS A 761 12.20 29.09 -6.88
C CYS A 761 12.63 29.67 -5.52
N HIS A 762 13.76 29.20 -4.99
CA HIS A 762 14.28 29.67 -3.70
C HIS A 762 14.85 31.09 -3.77
N ALA A 763 15.58 31.42 -4.86
CA ALA A 763 16.10 32.78 -5.06
C ALA A 763 14.98 33.84 -5.17
N LEU A 764 13.91 33.54 -5.91
CA LEU A 764 12.74 34.42 -6.02
C LEU A 764 11.98 34.52 -4.69
N ARG A 765 11.91 33.44 -3.90
CA ARG A 765 11.26 33.46 -2.58
C ARG A 765 11.99 34.40 -1.61
N ASP A 766 13.31 34.42 -1.67
CA ASP A 766 14.13 35.33 -0.85
C ASP A 766 14.05 36.78 -1.32
N ASP A 767 13.86 37.05 -2.63
CA ASP A 767 13.54 38.39 -3.15
C ASP A 767 12.14 38.88 -2.70
N VAL A 768 11.12 38.01 -2.68
CA VAL A 768 9.80 38.36 -2.12
C VAL A 768 9.88 38.65 -0.62
N GLU A 769 10.61 37.84 0.15
CA GLU A 769 10.84 38.10 1.58
C GLU A 769 11.56 39.45 1.77
N ALA A 770 12.61 39.75 0.99
CA ALA A 770 13.31 41.02 1.06
C ALA A 770 12.41 42.23 0.73
N ARG A 771 11.51 42.12 -0.25
CA ARG A 771 10.50 43.16 -0.57
C ARG A 771 9.53 43.40 0.59
N LEU A 772 9.05 42.33 1.24
CA LEU A 772 8.18 42.42 2.42
C LEU A 772 8.89 43.15 3.58
N ARG A 773 10.14 42.81 3.89
CA ARG A 773 10.93 43.53 4.91
C ARG A 773 11.15 45.00 4.53
N ALA A 774 11.48 45.28 3.27
CA ALA A 774 11.66 46.65 2.77
C ALA A 774 10.36 47.49 2.82
N ALA A 775 9.19 46.85 2.75
CA ALA A 775 7.88 47.47 2.97
C ALA A 775 7.48 47.60 4.45
N GLY A 776 8.34 47.19 5.39
CA GLY A 776 8.09 47.25 6.84
C GLY A 776 7.25 46.11 7.41
N ILE A 777 7.04 45.03 6.64
CA ILE A 777 6.24 43.87 7.05
C ILE A 777 7.18 42.84 7.69
N GLU A 778 7.19 42.80 9.03
CA GLU A 778 8.00 41.87 9.85
C GLU A 778 7.32 40.50 10.07
N THR A 779 6.12 40.30 9.54
CA THR A 779 5.39 39.03 9.55
C THR A 779 5.74 38.19 8.32
N SER A 780 5.56 36.87 8.44
CA SER A 780 5.77 35.90 7.34
C SER A 780 4.44 35.18 7.05
N PRO A 781 4.30 34.51 5.89
CA PRO A 781 3.06 33.83 5.52
C PRO A 781 2.63 32.77 6.55
N ALA A 782 1.33 32.42 6.51
CA ALA A 782 0.80 31.36 7.35
C ALA A 782 1.48 30.01 7.04
N ALA A 783 1.81 29.28 8.10
CA ALA A 783 2.45 27.98 8.03
C ALA A 783 1.87 27.06 9.13
N PRO A 784 0.70 26.45 8.90
CA PRO A 784 0.15 25.41 9.77
C PRO A 784 1.11 24.22 9.88
N ASN A 785 1.33 23.73 11.10
CA ASN A 785 2.18 22.56 11.39
C ASN A 785 1.38 21.25 11.42
N ASP A 786 0.07 21.34 11.22
CA ASP A 786 -0.94 20.30 11.43
C ASP A 786 -1.50 19.72 10.12
N LEU A 787 -0.86 20.01 8.98
CA LEU A 787 -1.20 19.42 7.68
C LEU A 787 -0.40 18.11 7.48
N PRO A 788 -1.03 16.93 7.36
CA PRO A 788 -0.33 15.65 7.36
C PRO A 788 0.53 15.43 6.11
N TRP A 789 0.32 16.18 5.03
CA TRP A 789 1.15 16.11 3.81
C TRP A 789 2.42 16.97 3.85
N PHE A 790 2.74 17.58 5.01
CA PHE A 790 3.97 18.32 5.29
C PHE A 790 4.66 17.79 6.55
N ASP A 791 4.73 16.46 6.67
CA ASP A 791 5.25 15.73 7.83
C ASP A 791 6.77 15.48 7.78
N LEU A 792 7.37 15.36 6.59
CA LEU A 792 8.79 15.06 6.42
C LEU A 792 9.68 16.27 6.09
N LEU A 793 9.15 17.27 5.39
CA LEU A 793 9.81 18.56 5.17
C LEU A 793 9.00 19.68 5.82
N ALA A 794 9.71 20.71 6.29
CA ALA A 794 9.09 21.89 6.87
C ALA A 794 8.11 22.52 5.88
N HIS A 795 6.89 22.83 6.34
CA HIS A 795 5.82 23.49 5.59
C HIS A 795 6.33 24.49 4.52
N PRO A 796 5.88 24.45 3.25
CA PRO A 796 6.50 25.18 2.13
C PRO A 796 6.77 26.67 2.40
N ALA A 797 5.83 27.39 3.03
CA ALA A 797 6.01 28.80 3.42
C ALA A 797 7.21 29.08 4.36
N ARG A 798 7.75 28.09 5.07
CA ARG A 798 8.97 28.20 5.89
C ARG A 798 10.17 27.48 5.29
N TRP A 799 9.97 26.64 4.28
CA TRP A 799 11.04 25.88 3.66
C TRP A 799 11.98 26.81 2.89
N ASN A 800 13.28 26.58 3.01
CA ASN A 800 14.27 27.22 2.16
C ASN A 800 15.49 26.34 1.95
N LEU A 801 15.99 26.28 0.71
CA LEU A 801 17.28 25.70 0.37
C LEU A 801 18.14 26.84 -0.17
N SER A 802 19.14 27.27 0.61
CA SER A 802 20.05 28.34 0.20
C SER A 802 20.71 28.03 -1.15
N VAL A 803 20.89 29.03 -2.01
CA VAL A 803 21.55 28.87 -3.33
C VAL A 803 22.93 28.19 -3.22
N SER A 804 23.69 28.48 -2.16
CA SER A 804 24.97 27.82 -1.86
C SER A 804 24.88 26.31 -1.57
N TYR A 805 23.75 25.84 -1.02
CA TYR A 805 23.46 24.43 -0.87
C TYR A 805 23.05 23.80 -2.20
N LEU A 806 22.16 24.44 -2.96
CA LEU A 806 21.70 23.91 -4.26
C LEU A 806 22.81 23.84 -5.31
N ALA A 807 23.80 24.73 -5.24
CA ALA A 807 25.02 24.69 -6.04
C ALA A 807 26.00 23.56 -5.66
N THR A 808 25.79 22.84 -4.56
CA THR A 808 26.72 21.82 -4.02
C THR A 808 26.08 20.49 -3.63
N ALA A 809 24.75 20.43 -3.51
CA ALA A 809 23.99 19.20 -3.26
C ALA A 809 24.12 18.21 -4.42
N THR A 810 24.24 16.91 -4.13
CA THR A 810 24.25 15.87 -5.18
C THR A 810 22.84 15.62 -5.72
N ASP A 811 22.71 14.97 -6.88
CA ASP A 811 21.38 14.67 -7.44
C ASP A 811 20.60 13.69 -6.56
N GLU A 812 21.27 12.74 -5.91
CA GLU A 812 20.65 11.81 -4.95
C GLU A 812 20.05 12.55 -3.74
N ALA A 813 20.69 13.64 -3.28
CA ALA A 813 20.18 14.45 -2.19
C ALA A 813 18.88 15.19 -2.58
N LEU A 814 18.80 15.70 -3.82
CA LEU A 814 17.57 16.32 -4.33
C LEU A 814 16.48 15.27 -4.61
N VAL A 815 16.83 14.13 -5.20
CA VAL A 815 15.90 13.00 -5.39
C VAL A 815 15.31 12.53 -4.06
N LYS A 816 16.13 12.42 -2.99
CA LYS A 816 15.63 12.06 -1.66
C LYS A 816 14.65 13.10 -1.10
N MET A 817 14.94 14.40 -1.20
CA MET A 817 13.99 15.44 -0.80
C MET A 817 12.69 15.38 -1.62
N GLY A 818 12.78 15.05 -2.91
CA GLY A 818 11.60 14.84 -3.76
C GLY A 818 10.74 13.65 -3.34
N GLN A 819 11.36 12.56 -2.87
CA GLN A 819 10.63 11.40 -2.31
C GLN A 819 9.88 11.78 -1.02
N MET A 820 10.50 12.59 -0.15
CA MET A 820 9.90 13.10 1.11
C MET A 820 8.61 13.91 0.94
N VAL A 821 8.35 14.45 -0.26
CA VAL A 821 7.14 15.24 -0.56
C VAL A 821 6.28 14.63 -1.67
N SER A 822 6.66 13.44 -2.13
CA SER A 822 6.07 12.79 -3.29
C SER A 822 4.63 12.35 -3.07
N LEU A 823 3.89 12.25 -4.17
CA LEU A 823 2.57 11.61 -4.22
C LEU A 823 2.57 10.18 -3.64
N GLU A 824 3.67 9.43 -3.75
CA GLU A 824 3.76 8.07 -3.17
C GLU A 824 3.65 8.14 -1.65
N HIS A 825 4.48 8.95 -1.00
CA HIS A 825 4.42 9.17 0.45
C HIS A 825 3.06 9.76 0.87
N ARG A 826 2.57 10.77 0.14
CA ARG A 826 1.28 11.43 0.43
C ARG A 826 0.08 10.49 0.38
N ARG A 827 0.10 9.41 -0.41
CA ARG A 827 -1.01 8.43 -0.47
C ARG A 827 -1.22 7.65 0.84
N HIS A 828 -0.23 7.65 1.73
CA HIS A 828 -0.27 6.94 3.01
C HIS A 828 -0.72 7.79 4.20
N ILE A 829 -0.73 9.12 4.04
CA ILE A 829 -0.97 10.10 5.12
C ILE A 829 -2.14 11.07 4.81
N VAL A 830 -2.59 11.14 3.56
CA VAL A 830 -3.76 11.92 3.12
C VAL A 830 -4.91 10.97 2.79
N GLU A 831 -6.14 11.39 3.11
CA GLU A 831 -7.34 10.65 2.71
C GLU A 831 -7.48 10.64 1.17
N PRO A 832 -7.80 9.50 0.53
CA PRO A 832 -7.75 9.37 -0.94
C PRO A 832 -8.59 10.37 -1.74
N THR A 833 -9.79 10.73 -1.27
CA THR A 833 -10.69 11.68 -1.94
C THR A 833 -10.12 13.09 -1.93
N ILE A 834 -9.64 13.56 -0.76
CA ILE A 834 -8.91 14.83 -0.62
C ILE A 834 -7.63 14.82 -1.44
N LEU A 835 -6.84 13.75 -1.42
CA LEU A 835 -5.62 13.65 -2.22
C LEU A 835 -5.92 13.74 -3.72
N GLY A 836 -6.95 13.03 -4.19
CA GLY A 836 -7.39 13.07 -5.58
C GLY A 836 -7.80 14.47 -6.04
N LEU A 837 -8.55 15.20 -5.20
CA LEU A 837 -8.95 16.58 -5.47
C LEU A 837 -7.77 17.56 -5.41
N GLN A 838 -6.84 17.41 -4.46
CA GLN A 838 -5.60 18.19 -4.42
C GLN A 838 -4.78 18.02 -5.70
N GLU A 839 -4.62 16.77 -6.17
CA GLU A 839 -3.89 16.47 -7.40
C GLU A 839 -4.66 16.94 -8.65
N MET A 840 -5.99 16.82 -8.69
CA MET A 840 -6.83 17.39 -9.75
C MET A 840 -6.63 18.91 -9.89
N LEU A 841 -6.47 19.64 -8.79
CA LEU A 841 -6.10 21.06 -8.80
C LEU A 841 -4.68 21.28 -9.31
N VAL A 842 -3.68 20.51 -8.85
CA VAL A 842 -2.29 20.60 -9.35
C VAL A 842 -2.22 20.32 -10.86
N TYR A 843 -3.00 19.36 -11.36
CA TYR A 843 -3.05 19.02 -12.79
C TYR A 843 -3.84 20.07 -13.60
N GLY A 844 -4.86 20.71 -13.01
CA GLY A 844 -5.50 21.89 -13.60
C GLY A 844 -4.52 23.08 -13.74
N VAL A 845 -3.81 23.42 -12.66
CA VAL A 845 -2.79 24.49 -12.65
C VAL A 845 -1.66 24.19 -13.63
N ARG A 846 -1.25 22.92 -13.78
CA ARG A 846 -0.31 22.48 -14.84
C ARG A 846 -0.83 22.84 -16.24
N GLY A 847 -2.09 22.51 -16.56
CA GLY A 847 -2.70 22.88 -17.85
C GLY A 847 -2.78 24.40 -18.07
N LEU A 848 -3.21 25.14 -17.04
CA LEU A 848 -3.32 26.60 -17.04
C LEU A 848 -1.97 27.28 -17.35
N CYS A 849 -0.92 26.89 -16.63
CA CYS A 849 0.42 27.47 -16.78
C CYS A 849 0.99 27.27 -18.20
N ALA A 850 0.70 26.15 -18.86
CA ALA A 850 1.13 25.90 -20.24
C ALA A 850 0.50 26.91 -21.23
N TYR A 851 -0.81 27.18 -21.11
CA TYR A 851 -1.47 28.17 -21.95
C TYR A 851 -1.06 29.61 -21.59
N THR A 852 -0.87 29.91 -20.31
CA THR A 852 -0.42 31.25 -19.87
C THR A 852 0.99 31.56 -20.37
N HIS A 853 1.90 30.57 -20.35
CA HIS A 853 3.25 30.71 -20.91
C HIS A 853 3.23 31.03 -22.41
N HIS A 854 2.46 30.31 -23.22
CA HIS A 854 2.35 30.61 -24.66
C HIS A 854 1.68 31.97 -24.93
N ALA A 855 0.74 32.42 -24.09
CA ALA A 855 0.17 33.76 -24.18
C ALA A 855 1.24 34.84 -23.90
N GLU A 856 2.07 34.66 -22.86
CA GLU A 856 3.16 35.58 -22.53
C GLU A 856 4.25 35.64 -23.61
N VAL A 857 4.58 34.51 -24.25
CA VAL A 857 5.47 34.47 -25.43
C VAL A 857 4.94 35.35 -26.58
N LEU A 858 3.62 35.50 -26.70
CA LEU A 858 2.94 36.37 -27.67
C LEU A 858 2.70 37.80 -27.14
N GLY A 859 3.23 38.14 -25.95
CA GLY A 859 3.05 39.44 -25.31
C GLY A 859 1.68 39.65 -24.63
N LYS A 860 0.85 38.60 -24.53
CA LYS A 860 -0.45 38.62 -23.85
C LYS A 860 -0.32 38.08 -22.44
N ARG A 861 -0.41 38.97 -21.44
CA ARG A 861 -0.38 38.59 -20.02
C ARG A 861 -1.78 38.64 -19.40
N VAL A 862 -2.06 37.69 -18.51
CA VAL A 862 -3.38 37.48 -17.90
C VAL A 862 -3.24 37.61 -16.38
N PRO A 863 -3.50 38.80 -15.80
CA PRO A 863 -3.29 39.08 -14.37
C PRO A 863 -4.05 38.15 -13.42
N GLU A 864 -5.21 37.65 -13.87
CA GLU A 864 -6.01 36.67 -13.15
C GLU A 864 -5.27 35.33 -13.01
N ALA A 865 -4.50 34.92 -14.03
CA ALA A 865 -3.64 33.73 -13.97
C ALA A 865 -2.40 33.97 -13.11
N ASP A 866 -1.73 35.12 -13.27
CA ASP A 866 -0.57 35.54 -12.44
C ASP A 866 -0.88 35.41 -10.94
N ALA A 867 -2.08 35.88 -10.54
CA ALA A 867 -2.55 35.83 -9.16
C ALA A 867 -3.01 34.42 -8.77
N PHE A 868 -3.81 33.77 -9.62
CA PHE A 868 -4.41 32.46 -9.31
C PHE A 868 -3.37 31.34 -9.15
N VAL A 869 -2.27 31.34 -9.91
CA VAL A 869 -1.22 30.32 -9.78
C VAL A 869 -0.52 30.44 -8.42
N ALA A 870 -0.34 31.66 -7.90
CA ALA A 870 0.11 31.87 -6.52
C ALA A 870 -0.97 31.43 -5.50
N GLU A 871 -2.21 31.87 -5.69
CA GLU A 871 -3.35 31.55 -4.82
C GLU A 871 -3.58 30.04 -4.68
N ALA A 872 -3.63 29.29 -5.78
CA ALA A 872 -3.93 27.86 -5.79
C ALA A 872 -2.81 27.02 -5.15
N TYR A 873 -1.54 27.36 -5.39
CA TYR A 873 -0.42 26.69 -4.73
C TYR A 873 -0.31 27.07 -3.24
N ALA A 874 -0.66 28.30 -2.86
CA ALA A 874 -0.76 28.71 -1.45
C ALA A 874 -1.97 28.05 -0.74
N PHE A 875 -3.10 27.90 -1.43
CA PHE A 875 -4.29 27.19 -0.96
C PHE A 875 -3.98 25.73 -0.63
N LEU A 876 -3.23 25.04 -1.49
CA LEU A 876 -2.71 23.68 -1.25
C LEU A 876 -1.74 23.58 -0.05
N CYS A 877 -1.35 24.73 0.53
CA CYS A 877 -0.59 24.82 1.78
C CYS A 877 -1.44 25.33 2.96
N SER A 878 -2.76 25.44 2.80
CA SER A 878 -3.68 25.91 3.84
C SER A 878 -4.48 24.75 4.45
N ARG A 879 -5.11 25.00 5.61
CA ARG A 879 -6.11 24.08 6.19
C ARG A 879 -7.34 23.90 5.32
N ASP A 880 -7.60 24.82 4.40
CA ASP A 880 -8.78 24.76 3.54
C ASP A 880 -8.65 23.69 2.44
N ALA A 881 -7.42 23.29 2.08
CA ALA A 881 -7.16 22.13 1.22
C ALA A 881 -7.38 20.76 1.91
N ALA A 882 -7.84 20.74 3.16
CA ALA A 882 -8.40 19.56 3.82
C ALA A 882 -9.93 19.44 3.67
N SER A 883 -10.59 20.44 3.05
CA SER A 883 -12.04 20.44 2.82
C SER A 883 -12.37 20.10 1.36
N VAL A 884 -13.26 19.12 1.17
CA VAL A 884 -13.78 18.73 -0.15
C VAL A 884 -14.40 19.93 -0.87
N ASP A 885 -15.32 20.63 -0.21
CA ASP A 885 -16.07 21.75 -0.82
C ASP A 885 -15.17 22.91 -1.21
N LYS A 886 -14.20 23.28 -0.34
CA LYS A 886 -13.26 24.37 -0.66
C LYS A 886 -12.28 23.99 -1.76
N THR A 887 -11.81 22.74 -1.77
CA THR A 887 -10.93 22.24 -2.84
C THR A 887 -11.68 22.17 -4.17
N LEU A 888 -12.95 21.72 -4.17
CA LEU A 888 -13.81 21.76 -5.35
C LEU A 888 -14.08 23.20 -5.83
N GLY A 889 -14.28 24.16 -4.92
CA GLY A 889 -14.38 25.58 -5.25
C GLY A 889 -13.12 26.11 -5.95
N MET A 890 -11.94 25.74 -5.46
CA MET A 890 -10.66 26.11 -6.07
C MET A 890 -10.44 25.43 -7.44
N ILE A 891 -10.92 24.19 -7.62
CA ILE A 891 -10.94 23.48 -8.92
C ILE A 891 -11.85 24.19 -9.93
N LEU A 892 -13.04 24.65 -9.53
CA LEU A 892 -13.95 25.40 -10.40
C LEU A 892 -13.39 26.79 -10.74
N LYS A 893 -12.70 27.46 -9.80
CA LYS A 893 -11.98 28.71 -10.07
C LYS A 893 -10.79 28.51 -11.02
N CYS A 894 -10.13 27.36 -11.00
CA CYS A 894 -9.12 26.99 -11.99
C CYS A 894 -9.72 26.92 -13.41
N GLY A 895 -10.96 26.42 -13.53
CA GLY A 895 -11.73 26.46 -14.77
C GLY A 895 -12.06 27.88 -15.26
N GLU A 896 -12.54 28.73 -14.35
CA GLU A 896 -12.82 30.16 -14.61
C GLU A 896 -11.61 30.90 -15.20
N VAL A 897 -10.47 30.84 -14.50
CA VAL A 897 -9.24 31.54 -14.88
C VAL A 897 -8.63 30.94 -16.16
N ASN A 898 -8.83 29.65 -16.41
CA ASN A 898 -8.39 29.03 -17.66
C ASN A 898 -9.18 29.51 -18.88
N ILE A 899 -10.47 29.87 -18.75
CA ILE A 899 -11.24 30.48 -19.85
C ILE A 899 -10.65 31.85 -20.21
N LEU A 900 -10.26 32.65 -19.22
CA LEU A 900 -9.56 33.94 -19.43
C LEU A 900 -8.18 33.74 -20.08
N THR A 901 -7.46 32.69 -19.67
CA THR A 901 -6.15 32.35 -20.22
C THR A 901 -6.22 31.88 -21.68
N MET A 902 -7.14 30.95 -22.00
CA MET A 902 -7.31 30.49 -23.37
C MET A 902 -7.84 31.62 -24.28
N LYS A 903 -8.64 32.55 -23.76
CA LYS A 903 -8.97 33.80 -24.45
C LYS A 903 -7.71 34.62 -24.75
N GLY A 904 -6.88 34.90 -23.75
CA GLY A 904 -5.65 35.68 -23.91
C GLY A 904 -4.67 35.06 -24.91
N LEU A 905 -4.53 33.73 -24.90
CA LEU A 905 -3.76 32.97 -25.89
C LEU A 905 -4.38 33.06 -27.30
N SER A 906 -5.71 32.93 -27.41
CA SER A 906 -6.41 33.06 -28.69
C SER A 906 -6.22 34.46 -29.28
N GLU A 907 -6.38 35.52 -28.48
CA GLU A 907 -6.08 36.89 -28.90
C GLU A 907 -4.59 37.07 -29.28
N GLY A 908 -3.67 36.42 -28.58
CA GLY A 908 -2.23 36.46 -28.90
C GLY A 908 -1.96 35.86 -30.28
N HIS A 909 -2.55 34.70 -30.57
CA HIS A 909 -2.46 34.09 -31.89
C HIS A 909 -3.11 34.96 -32.99
N THR A 910 -4.29 35.54 -32.73
CA THR A 910 -5.04 36.28 -33.76
C THR A 910 -4.50 37.69 -34.01
N ASP A 911 -4.00 38.40 -33.00
CA ASP A 911 -3.30 39.68 -33.18
C ASP A 911 -1.97 39.50 -33.93
N ARG A 912 -1.24 38.42 -33.64
CA ARG A 912 0.10 38.15 -34.19
C ARG A 912 0.06 37.52 -35.58
N PHE A 913 -0.88 36.62 -35.85
CA PHE A 913 -0.93 35.82 -37.08
C PHE A 913 -2.26 35.93 -37.85
N GLY A 914 -3.21 36.76 -37.41
CA GLY A 914 -4.56 36.87 -37.98
C GLY A 914 -5.50 35.75 -37.53
N HIS A 915 -6.81 35.91 -37.73
CA HIS A 915 -7.76 34.83 -37.45
C HIS A 915 -7.51 33.61 -38.36
N PRO A 916 -7.58 32.37 -37.84
CA PRO A 916 -7.59 31.17 -38.66
C PRO A 916 -8.67 31.22 -39.75
N VAL A 917 -8.34 30.71 -40.94
CA VAL A 917 -9.28 30.52 -42.04
C VAL A 917 -9.19 29.10 -42.60
N PRO A 918 -10.29 28.53 -43.12
CA PRO A 918 -10.29 27.20 -43.72
C PRO A 918 -9.20 27.06 -44.80
N THR A 919 -8.27 26.13 -44.58
CA THR A 919 -7.06 25.98 -45.39
C THR A 919 -6.78 24.50 -45.64
N PRO A 920 -6.66 24.06 -46.92
CA PRO A 920 -6.22 22.71 -47.23
C PRO A 920 -4.72 22.58 -46.98
N VAL A 921 -4.33 21.54 -46.25
CA VAL A 921 -2.95 21.26 -45.84
C VAL A 921 -2.46 19.99 -46.53
N ASN A 922 -1.31 20.07 -47.19
CA ASN A 922 -0.59 18.92 -47.75
C ASN A 922 -0.10 18.00 -46.63
N LEU A 923 -0.21 16.68 -46.80
CA LEU A 923 0.34 15.67 -45.88
C LEU A 923 1.53 14.89 -46.47
N ASN A 924 1.86 15.09 -47.75
CA ASN A 924 2.96 14.41 -48.41
C ASN A 924 4.29 15.16 -48.19
N PRO A 925 5.46 14.48 -48.27
CA PRO A 925 6.75 15.12 -48.45
C PRO A 925 6.80 16.03 -49.67
N VAL A 926 7.65 17.06 -49.59
CA VAL A 926 8.01 17.97 -50.68
C VAL A 926 9.52 17.90 -50.88
N PRO A 927 10.03 17.70 -52.12
CA PRO A 927 11.46 17.61 -52.38
C PRO A 927 12.25 18.83 -51.90
N GLY A 928 13.48 18.59 -51.44
CA GLY A 928 14.37 19.60 -50.89
C GLY A 928 14.80 19.35 -49.44
N LYS A 929 15.57 20.29 -48.87
CA LYS A 929 15.99 20.24 -47.45
C LYS A 929 14.77 20.41 -46.55
N ALA A 930 14.80 19.85 -45.35
CA ALA A 930 13.61 19.74 -44.51
C ALA A 930 13.91 20.05 -43.03
N ILE A 931 12.95 20.65 -42.30
CA ILE A 931 12.91 20.71 -40.83
C ILE A 931 11.50 20.38 -40.36
N LEU A 932 11.34 19.57 -39.32
CA LEU A 932 10.06 19.28 -38.68
C LEU A 932 9.94 20.05 -37.37
N ILE A 933 8.84 20.79 -37.17
CA ILE A 933 8.51 21.43 -35.90
C ILE A 933 7.23 20.84 -35.30
N SER A 934 7.31 20.56 -34.00
CA SER A 934 6.34 19.78 -33.23
C SER A 934 6.12 20.44 -31.87
N GLY A 935 4.97 20.17 -31.25
CA GLY A 935 4.50 20.85 -30.06
C GLY A 935 3.35 21.81 -30.37
N HIS A 936 3.33 22.98 -29.72
CA HIS A 936 2.20 23.93 -29.81
C HIS A 936 2.61 25.38 -30.14
N ASP A 937 3.88 25.76 -30.02
CA ASP A 937 4.25 27.18 -30.05
C ASP A 937 4.31 27.77 -31.47
N MET A 938 3.37 28.69 -31.74
CA MET A 938 3.22 29.34 -33.04
C MET A 938 4.23 30.48 -33.27
N GLN A 939 4.82 31.06 -32.21
CA GLN A 939 5.87 32.07 -32.32
C GLN A 939 7.22 31.42 -32.63
N ASP A 940 7.47 30.21 -32.14
CA ASP A 940 8.61 29.37 -32.56
C ASP A 940 8.53 28.98 -34.03
N LEU A 941 7.33 28.60 -34.51
CA LEU A 941 7.09 28.34 -35.95
C LEU A 941 7.30 29.61 -36.79
N HIS A 942 6.83 30.77 -36.33
CA HIS A 942 7.07 32.04 -37.01
C HIS A 942 8.56 32.35 -37.13
N ASP A 943 9.31 32.27 -36.02
CA ASP A 943 10.72 32.69 -36.01
C ASP A 943 11.62 31.69 -36.75
N LEU A 944 11.27 30.40 -36.76
CA LEU A 944 11.86 29.40 -37.66
C LEU A 944 11.57 29.72 -39.14
N LEU A 945 10.33 30.07 -39.50
CA LEU A 945 9.96 30.42 -40.88
C LEU A 945 10.71 31.67 -41.37
N VAL A 946 10.81 32.70 -40.54
CA VAL A 946 11.59 33.92 -40.83
C VAL A 946 13.07 33.62 -41.02
N GLN A 947 13.68 32.83 -40.12
CA GLN A 947 15.12 32.55 -40.18
C GLN A 947 15.50 31.56 -41.29
N SER A 948 14.56 30.72 -41.74
CA SER A 948 14.76 29.79 -42.86
C SER A 948 14.32 30.36 -44.22
N GLU A 949 13.75 31.56 -44.29
CA GLU A 949 13.32 32.16 -45.55
C GLU A 949 14.50 32.31 -46.53
N GLY A 950 14.30 31.90 -47.78
CA GLY A 950 15.34 31.92 -48.83
C GLY A 950 16.44 30.84 -48.71
N THR A 951 16.47 30.02 -47.66
CA THR A 951 17.50 28.97 -47.47
C THR A 951 17.33 27.74 -48.35
N GLY A 952 16.15 27.54 -48.94
CA GLY A 952 15.78 26.31 -49.66
C GLY A 952 15.36 25.14 -48.75
N ILE A 953 15.11 25.41 -47.47
CA ILE A 953 14.55 24.46 -46.50
C ILE A 953 13.03 24.56 -46.49
N GLN A 954 12.36 23.41 -46.62
CA GLN A 954 10.94 23.23 -46.38
C GLN A 954 10.67 23.00 -44.89
N ILE A 955 9.74 23.75 -44.31
CA ILE A 955 9.29 23.62 -42.93
C ILE A 955 8.02 22.77 -42.88
N TYR A 956 8.04 21.74 -42.03
CA TYR A 956 6.95 20.80 -41.81
C TYR A 956 6.39 20.95 -40.40
N THR A 957 5.08 20.85 -40.25
CA THR A 957 4.42 20.75 -38.93
C THR A 957 4.19 19.29 -38.54
N HIS A 958 4.07 19.00 -37.25
CA HIS A 958 3.63 17.70 -36.72
C HIS A 958 2.76 17.88 -35.47
N GLY A 959 1.76 17.02 -35.28
CA GLY A 959 0.89 17.02 -34.11
C GLY A 959 0.09 18.31 -33.95
N GLU A 960 0.18 18.94 -32.78
CA GLU A 960 -0.57 20.16 -32.45
C GLU A 960 -0.04 21.42 -33.19
N MET A 961 0.95 21.28 -34.09
CA MET A 961 1.37 22.34 -35.01
C MET A 961 0.54 22.40 -36.31
N LEU A 962 -0.27 21.38 -36.64
CA LEU A 962 -1.13 21.37 -37.85
C LEU A 962 -1.99 22.66 -38.01
N PRO A 963 -2.62 23.22 -36.97
CA PRO A 963 -3.43 24.44 -37.09
C PRO A 963 -2.64 25.68 -37.54
N GLY A 964 -1.31 25.67 -37.45
CA GLY A 964 -0.43 26.75 -37.92
C GLY A 964 -0.66 27.11 -39.40
N HIS A 965 -1.03 26.11 -40.22
CA HIS A 965 -1.40 26.30 -41.62
C HIS A 965 -2.69 27.11 -41.81
N GLY A 966 -3.58 27.18 -40.81
CA GLY A 966 -4.80 27.97 -40.86
C GLY A 966 -4.57 29.48 -40.72
N TYR A 967 -3.48 29.89 -40.08
CA TYR A 967 -3.18 31.29 -39.72
C TYR A 967 -2.58 32.07 -40.92
N PRO A 968 -3.22 33.17 -41.39
CA PRO A 968 -2.73 33.97 -42.52
C PRO A 968 -1.29 34.46 -42.39
N GLY A 969 -0.88 34.86 -41.18
CA GLY A 969 0.45 35.39 -40.88
C GLY A 969 1.58 34.36 -40.88
N LEU A 970 1.24 33.07 -40.84
CA LEU A 970 2.18 31.94 -40.95
C LEU A 970 2.18 31.38 -42.38
N LYS A 971 1.00 31.05 -42.93
CA LYS A 971 0.87 30.47 -44.28
C LYS A 971 1.23 31.40 -45.45
N LYS A 972 1.56 32.67 -45.16
CA LYS A 972 2.17 33.59 -46.13
C LYS A 972 3.56 33.10 -46.60
N PHE A 973 4.25 32.32 -45.78
CA PHE A 973 5.57 31.77 -46.07
C PHE A 973 5.42 30.50 -46.93
N PRO A 974 5.84 30.51 -48.22
CA PRO A 974 5.56 29.42 -49.15
C PRO A 974 6.35 28.13 -48.85
N HIS A 975 7.37 28.19 -47.99
CA HIS A 975 8.13 27.06 -47.49
C HIS A 975 7.52 26.41 -46.24
N LEU A 976 6.38 26.89 -45.73
CA LEU A 976 5.51 26.13 -44.81
C LEU A 976 4.77 25.05 -45.61
N ALA A 977 5.44 23.92 -45.84
CA ALA A 977 5.19 23.07 -47.01
C ALA A 977 4.15 21.95 -46.81
N SER A 978 4.01 21.42 -45.59
CA SER A 978 3.25 20.20 -45.30
C SER A 978 3.07 19.98 -43.80
N ASN A 979 2.13 19.12 -43.40
CA ASN A 979 2.08 18.51 -42.07
C ASN A 979 2.50 17.03 -42.16
N TYR A 980 3.63 16.68 -41.57
CA TYR A 980 4.16 15.33 -41.58
C TYR A 980 3.66 14.50 -40.37
N GLY A 981 3.28 13.24 -40.61
CA GLY A 981 2.91 12.31 -39.56
C GLY A 981 1.53 12.58 -38.95
N GLY A 982 1.34 12.18 -37.69
CA GLY A 982 0.05 12.26 -37.00
C GLY A 982 0.15 12.71 -35.54
N ALA A 983 -0.58 12.01 -34.65
CA ALA A 983 -0.51 12.25 -33.21
C ALA A 983 0.84 11.79 -32.62
N TRP A 984 1.31 12.55 -31.62
CA TRP A 984 2.61 12.44 -30.95
C TRP A 984 3.07 11.02 -30.59
N TYR A 985 2.16 10.09 -30.27
CA TYR A 985 2.55 8.74 -29.85
C TYR A 985 3.20 7.93 -30.98
N LYS A 986 3.00 8.33 -32.24
CA LYS A 986 3.61 7.72 -33.43
C LYS A 986 5.02 8.24 -33.72
N GLN A 987 5.44 9.34 -33.07
CA GLN A 987 6.64 10.09 -33.44
C GLN A 987 7.93 9.26 -33.44
N GLN A 988 8.08 8.23 -32.59
CA GLN A 988 9.26 7.37 -32.60
C GLN A 988 9.47 6.62 -33.93
N LYS A 989 8.39 6.40 -34.71
CA LYS A 989 8.46 5.85 -36.08
C LYS A 989 8.52 6.99 -37.11
N GLU A 990 7.71 8.03 -36.93
CA GLU A 990 7.57 9.10 -37.93
C GLU A 990 8.83 9.97 -37.99
N PHE A 991 9.45 10.30 -36.85
CA PHE A 991 10.75 10.96 -36.77
C PHE A 991 11.90 10.03 -37.19
N GLU A 992 11.79 8.72 -37.03
CA GLU A 992 12.79 7.77 -37.57
C GLU A 992 12.74 7.69 -39.11
N THR A 993 11.61 8.01 -39.74
CA THR A 993 11.56 8.25 -41.19
C THR A 993 12.09 9.65 -41.51
N PHE A 994 11.52 10.70 -40.92
CA PHE A 994 11.86 12.10 -41.22
C PHE A 994 13.34 12.45 -40.94
N GLY A 995 13.90 11.92 -39.85
CA GLY A 995 15.26 12.20 -39.35
C GLY A 995 16.41 11.72 -40.24
N LYS A 996 16.08 11.05 -41.36
CA LYS A 996 17.01 10.72 -42.46
C LYS A 996 17.13 11.87 -43.47
N HIS A 997 16.15 12.78 -43.48
CA HIS A 997 16.01 13.87 -44.45
C HIS A 997 16.22 15.24 -43.81
N GLY A 998 15.78 15.46 -42.56
CA GLY A 998 15.94 16.73 -41.84
C GLY A 998 15.86 16.60 -40.31
N PRO A 999 16.27 17.62 -39.54
CA PRO A 999 16.18 17.63 -38.09
C PRO A 999 14.76 17.94 -37.58
N VAL A 1000 14.54 17.70 -36.28
CA VAL A 1000 13.24 17.83 -35.60
C VAL A 1000 13.34 18.78 -34.41
N ILE A 1001 12.35 19.65 -34.22
CA ILE A 1001 12.27 20.65 -33.13
C ILE A 1001 11.03 20.37 -32.28
N MET A 1002 11.22 20.27 -30.96
CA MET A 1002 10.15 20.12 -29.97
C MET A 1002 9.97 21.42 -29.16
N THR A 1003 8.85 22.13 -29.40
CA THR A 1003 8.50 23.40 -28.75
C THR A 1003 7.76 23.24 -27.42
N SER A 1004 7.08 22.10 -27.24
CA SER A 1004 6.30 21.75 -26.05
C SER A 1004 6.22 20.22 -25.90
N ASN A 1005 5.34 19.74 -25.01
CA ASN A 1005 4.88 18.35 -25.09
C ASN A 1005 4.22 18.03 -26.45
N CYS A 1006 4.26 16.78 -26.92
CA CYS A 1006 4.77 15.59 -26.24
C CYS A 1006 6.09 15.08 -26.83
N ILE A 1007 7.22 15.22 -26.13
CA ILE A 1007 8.46 14.48 -26.43
C ILE A 1007 8.45 13.10 -25.76
N ILE A 1008 8.94 12.08 -26.45
CA ILE A 1008 9.29 10.75 -25.90
C ILE A 1008 10.74 10.44 -26.28
N GLU A 1009 11.32 9.42 -25.63
CA GLU A 1009 12.73 9.03 -25.81
C GLU A 1009 13.19 9.06 -27.28
N PRO A 1010 14.13 9.95 -27.64
CA PRO A 1010 14.74 9.97 -28.95
C PRO A 1010 15.54 8.69 -29.20
N ARG A 1011 15.38 8.09 -30.38
CA ARG A 1011 15.99 6.80 -30.74
C ARG A 1011 16.49 6.82 -32.18
N GLY A 1012 17.27 5.80 -32.56
CA GLY A 1012 17.63 5.55 -33.95
C GLY A 1012 18.40 6.69 -34.62
N SER A 1013 18.06 6.96 -35.88
CA SER A 1013 18.77 7.92 -36.75
C SER A 1013 18.47 9.39 -36.44
N TYR A 1014 17.34 9.69 -35.78
CA TYR A 1014 16.95 11.06 -35.45
C TYR A 1014 17.44 11.55 -34.08
N ALA A 1015 17.95 10.67 -33.21
CA ALA A 1015 18.39 11.03 -31.86
C ALA A 1015 19.53 12.09 -31.84
N ALA A 1016 20.37 12.14 -32.87
CA ALA A 1016 21.41 13.16 -33.03
C ALA A 1016 20.96 14.40 -33.84
N ASN A 1017 19.72 14.42 -34.32
CA ASN A 1017 19.14 15.47 -35.17
C ASN A 1017 17.86 16.09 -34.56
N ILE A 1018 17.53 15.77 -33.31
CA ILE A 1018 16.41 16.38 -32.57
C ILE A 1018 16.92 17.53 -31.69
N TYR A 1019 16.06 18.52 -31.50
CA TYR A 1019 16.30 19.73 -30.72
C TYR A 1019 15.10 19.99 -29.80
N THR A 1020 15.35 20.57 -28.63
CA THR A 1020 14.33 21.03 -27.68
C THR A 1020 14.36 22.54 -27.56
N THR A 1021 13.27 23.17 -27.12
CA THR A 1021 13.24 24.61 -26.78
C THR A 1021 12.12 24.92 -25.79
N GLY A 1022 12.09 26.15 -25.27
CA GLY A 1022 11.16 26.56 -24.21
C GLY A 1022 11.35 25.70 -22.96
N GLU A 1023 10.27 25.11 -22.47
CA GLU A 1023 10.28 24.26 -21.27
C GLU A 1023 10.63 22.79 -21.54
N VAL A 1024 10.76 22.38 -22.82
CA VAL A 1024 11.09 21.00 -23.20
C VAL A 1024 12.56 20.70 -22.90
N GLY A 1025 12.83 19.51 -22.36
CA GLY A 1025 14.19 19.04 -22.10
C GLY A 1025 14.31 17.53 -22.15
N TRP A 1026 15.44 17.03 -22.67
CA TRP A 1026 15.79 15.62 -22.66
C TRP A 1026 17.32 15.47 -22.53
N PRO A 1027 17.84 14.60 -21.64
CA PRO A 1027 19.28 14.47 -21.41
C PRO A 1027 20.09 14.22 -22.69
N GLY A 1028 21.06 15.09 -22.96
CA GLY A 1028 21.95 15.00 -24.12
C GLY A 1028 21.35 15.49 -25.45
N VAL A 1029 20.12 16.02 -25.47
CA VAL A 1029 19.53 16.67 -26.64
C VAL A 1029 19.85 18.16 -26.64
N THR A 1030 20.23 18.71 -27.81
CA THR A 1030 20.53 20.14 -27.96
C THR A 1030 19.30 20.99 -27.64
N HIS A 1031 19.45 21.97 -26.75
CA HIS A 1031 18.43 22.97 -26.45
C HIS A 1031 18.67 24.26 -27.24
N ILE A 1032 17.62 24.80 -27.86
CA ILE A 1032 17.67 26.04 -28.64
C ILE A 1032 17.38 27.22 -27.69
N PRO A 1033 18.34 28.13 -27.48
CA PRO A 1033 18.19 29.25 -26.56
C PRO A 1033 17.42 30.42 -27.19
N TYR A 1034 16.93 31.31 -26.33
CA TYR A 1034 16.58 32.67 -26.73
C TYR A 1034 17.83 33.45 -27.16
N ALA A 1035 17.75 34.21 -28.25
CA ALA A 1035 18.88 35.03 -28.74
C ALA A 1035 19.17 36.24 -27.83
N THR A 1036 18.19 36.65 -27.02
CA THR A 1036 18.32 37.63 -25.93
C THR A 1036 17.52 37.16 -24.72
N HIS A 1037 17.90 37.51 -23.50
CA HIS A 1037 17.21 37.00 -22.30
C HIS A 1037 15.83 37.66 -22.13
N GLY A 1038 14.76 36.85 -22.09
CA GLY A 1038 13.40 37.28 -21.78
C GLY A 1038 12.33 36.37 -22.42
N ILE A 1039 11.16 36.27 -21.80
CA ILE A 1039 10.00 35.61 -22.42
C ILE A 1039 9.51 36.45 -23.62
N GLY A 1040 9.08 35.79 -24.70
CA GLY A 1040 8.71 36.45 -25.96
C GLY A 1040 9.89 37.03 -26.77
N ALA A 1041 11.14 36.81 -26.35
CA ALA A 1041 12.30 37.09 -27.19
C ALA A 1041 12.39 36.09 -28.36
N THR A 1042 12.97 36.51 -29.48
CA THR A 1042 13.26 35.61 -30.61
C THR A 1042 14.33 34.58 -30.23
N LYS A 1043 14.13 33.32 -30.63
CA LYS A 1043 15.07 32.19 -30.46
C LYS A 1043 16.03 32.07 -31.65
N ASP A 1044 17.21 31.51 -31.43
CA ASP A 1044 18.24 31.34 -32.48
C ASP A 1044 18.16 29.94 -33.12
N TYR A 1045 17.52 29.84 -34.29
CA TYR A 1045 17.40 28.59 -35.05
C TYR A 1045 18.60 28.32 -35.98
N SER A 1046 19.66 29.14 -35.96
CA SER A 1046 20.81 29.00 -36.87
C SER A 1046 21.46 27.61 -36.81
N ALA A 1047 21.57 27.01 -35.62
CA ALA A 1047 22.17 25.69 -35.43
C ALA A 1047 21.37 24.56 -36.10
N VAL A 1048 20.03 24.60 -36.02
CA VAL A 1048 19.16 23.59 -36.65
C VAL A 1048 18.97 23.84 -38.15
N ILE A 1049 19.01 25.10 -38.59
CA ILE A 1049 19.06 25.49 -40.01
C ILE A 1049 20.37 25.00 -40.65
N ALA A 1050 21.52 25.24 -40.03
CA ALA A 1050 22.81 24.72 -40.50
C ALA A 1050 22.78 23.19 -40.62
N ARG A 1051 22.25 22.50 -39.61
CA ARG A 1051 22.11 21.03 -39.63
C ARG A 1051 21.20 20.54 -40.76
N ALA A 1052 20.09 21.23 -41.02
CA ALA A 1052 19.19 20.89 -42.12
C ALA A 1052 19.85 21.05 -43.50
N LEU A 1053 20.76 22.02 -43.68
CA LEU A 1053 21.53 22.18 -44.92
C LEU A 1053 22.53 21.04 -45.15
N GLU A 1054 23.12 20.46 -44.08
CA GLU A 1054 23.99 19.29 -44.17
C GLU A 1054 23.23 18.00 -44.55
N MET A 1055 22.00 17.85 -44.06
CA MET A 1055 21.22 16.61 -44.20
C MET A 1055 20.69 16.39 -45.63
N PRO A 1056 20.38 15.15 -46.05
CA PRO A 1056 20.02 14.84 -47.44
C PRO A 1056 18.83 15.64 -48.01
N GLY A 1057 17.80 15.90 -47.21
CA GLY A 1057 16.49 16.34 -47.70
C GLY A 1057 15.65 15.18 -48.27
N PHE A 1058 14.43 15.49 -48.70
CA PHE A 1058 13.57 14.57 -49.46
C PHE A 1058 13.88 14.66 -50.95
N SER A 1059 13.76 13.53 -51.65
CA SER A 1059 13.87 13.39 -53.09
C SER A 1059 12.51 13.12 -53.74
N GLU A 1060 12.44 13.22 -55.07
CA GLU A 1060 11.24 12.84 -55.86
C GLU A 1060 10.79 11.38 -55.59
N ALA A 1061 11.71 10.50 -55.20
CA ALA A 1061 11.40 9.09 -54.89
C ALA A 1061 10.76 8.89 -53.51
N ASP A 1062 10.81 9.90 -52.63
CA ASP A 1062 10.19 9.88 -51.30
C ASP A 1062 8.74 10.42 -51.31
N VAL A 1063 8.29 10.98 -52.43
CA VAL A 1063 6.95 11.58 -52.60
C VAL A 1063 5.93 10.50 -53.02
N PRO A 1064 4.84 10.27 -52.26
CA PRO A 1064 3.76 9.39 -52.68
C PRO A 1064 3.08 9.87 -53.96
N ALA A 1065 2.72 8.92 -54.84
CA ALA A 1065 2.10 9.24 -56.14
C ALA A 1065 0.69 9.84 -56.05
N GLU A 1066 -0.02 9.65 -54.93
CA GLU A 1066 -1.34 10.21 -54.69
C GLU A 1066 -1.23 11.42 -53.73
N PRO A 1067 -1.75 12.61 -54.10
CA PRO A 1067 -1.72 13.79 -53.24
C PRO A 1067 -2.73 13.65 -52.10
N LYS A 1068 -2.25 13.63 -50.85
CA LYS A 1068 -3.13 13.61 -49.66
C LYS A 1068 -3.20 14.98 -49.00
N THR A 1069 -4.42 15.45 -48.72
CA THR A 1069 -4.68 16.72 -48.04
C THR A 1069 -5.75 16.58 -46.97
N VAL A 1070 -5.71 17.45 -45.95
CA VAL A 1070 -6.75 17.62 -44.92
C VAL A 1070 -7.11 19.10 -44.76
N LEU A 1071 -8.20 19.43 -44.07
CA LEU A 1071 -8.70 20.80 -43.93
C LEU A 1071 -8.60 21.28 -42.47
N THR A 1072 -7.95 22.43 -42.24
CA THR A 1072 -7.81 23.03 -40.89
C THR A 1072 -8.18 24.52 -40.88
N GLY A 1073 -8.26 25.12 -39.70
CA GLY A 1073 -8.45 26.57 -39.52
C GLY A 1073 -9.90 27.01 -39.28
N PHE A 1074 -10.77 26.16 -38.73
CA PHE A 1074 -12.13 26.50 -38.32
C PHE A 1074 -12.20 27.09 -36.90
N GLY A 1075 -11.36 28.09 -36.61
CA GLY A 1075 -11.46 28.86 -35.37
C GLY A 1075 -12.80 29.62 -35.29
N HIS A 1076 -13.15 30.13 -34.11
CA HIS A 1076 -14.47 30.73 -33.85
C HIS A 1076 -14.89 31.78 -34.90
N ASN A 1077 -13.99 32.66 -35.34
CA ASN A 1077 -14.28 33.67 -36.37
C ASN A 1077 -14.67 33.05 -37.73
N ALA A 1078 -14.09 31.91 -38.11
CA ALA A 1078 -14.44 31.22 -39.35
C ALA A 1078 -15.80 30.50 -39.26
N ILE A 1079 -16.14 29.93 -38.11
CA ILE A 1079 -17.44 29.28 -37.87
C ILE A 1079 -18.55 30.33 -37.73
N LEU A 1080 -18.34 31.38 -36.93
CA LEU A 1080 -19.31 32.45 -36.73
C LEU A 1080 -19.52 33.29 -38.01
N GLY A 1081 -18.50 33.41 -38.88
CA GLY A 1081 -18.63 33.97 -40.23
C GLY A 1081 -19.59 33.21 -41.16
N VAL A 1082 -20.10 32.04 -40.75
CA VAL A 1082 -21.18 31.31 -41.41
C VAL A 1082 -22.35 30.95 -40.46
N ALA A 1083 -22.45 31.60 -39.30
CA ALA A 1083 -23.45 31.29 -38.27
C ALA A 1083 -24.89 31.22 -38.81
N ASP A 1084 -25.30 32.19 -39.63
CA ASP A 1084 -26.63 32.21 -40.26
C ASP A 1084 -26.95 30.89 -40.99
N LYS A 1085 -25.96 30.32 -41.71
CA LYS A 1085 -26.13 29.05 -42.44
C LYS A 1085 -26.23 27.85 -41.52
N VAL A 1086 -25.56 27.87 -40.37
CA VAL A 1086 -25.65 26.82 -39.35
C VAL A 1086 -27.02 26.88 -38.66
N VAL A 1087 -27.45 28.08 -38.28
CA VAL A 1087 -28.76 28.36 -37.67
C VAL A 1087 -29.90 28.00 -38.63
N ASP A 1088 -29.80 28.35 -39.91
CA ASP A 1088 -30.76 27.94 -40.95
C ASP A 1088 -30.74 26.43 -41.18
N ALA A 1089 -29.57 25.77 -41.15
CA ALA A 1089 -29.48 24.32 -41.29
C ALA A 1089 -30.21 23.59 -40.15
N VAL A 1090 -30.08 24.07 -38.90
CA VAL A 1090 -30.84 23.55 -37.76
C VAL A 1090 -32.33 23.85 -37.91
N LYS A 1091 -32.71 25.11 -38.18
CA LYS A 1091 -34.12 25.53 -38.33
C LYS A 1091 -34.83 24.87 -39.50
N THR A 1092 -34.10 24.31 -40.48
CA THR A 1092 -34.65 23.55 -41.62
C THR A 1092 -34.49 22.04 -41.51
N GLY A 1093 -33.98 21.50 -40.40
CA GLY A 1093 -33.79 20.06 -40.19
C GLY A 1093 -32.73 19.42 -41.11
N LYS A 1094 -31.80 20.22 -41.61
CA LYS A 1094 -30.61 19.77 -42.38
C LYS A 1094 -29.40 19.49 -41.48
N LEU A 1095 -29.42 20.04 -40.26
CA LEU A 1095 -28.46 19.80 -39.20
C LEU A 1095 -29.22 19.44 -37.92
N ASN A 1096 -29.23 18.17 -37.55
CA ASN A 1096 -29.98 17.68 -36.40
C ASN A 1096 -29.12 17.56 -35.13
N HIS A 1097 -27.79 17.37 -35.25
CA HIS A 1097 -26.89 17.29 -34.09
C HIS A 1097 -25.47 17.79 -34.36
N ILE A 1098 -24.80 18.27 -33.32
CA ILE A 1098 -23.40 18.72 -33.34
C ILE A 1098 -22.60 17.89 -32.33
N PHE A 1099 -21.41 17.43 -32.71
CA PHE A 1099 -20.49 16.75 -31.81
C PHE A 1099 -19.21 17.56 -31.64
N LEU A 1100 -18.75 17.74 -30.40
CA LEU A 1100 -17.37 18.12 -30.11
C LEU A 1100 -16.58 16.84 -29.81
N MET A 1101 -15.71 16.43 -30.74
CA MET A 1101 -14.90 15.22 -30.63
C MET A 1101 -13.40 15.55 -30.68
N GLY A 1102 -12.60 14.88 -29.84
CA GLY A 1102 -11.15 15.08 -29.81
C GLY A 1102 -10.64 15.40 -28.41
N GLY A 1103 -9.72 16.35 -28.29
CA GLY A 1103 -8.90 16.57 -27.09
C GLY A 1103 -7.50 16.00 -27.32
N CYS A 1104 -7.04 15.05 -26.49
CA CYS A 1104 -5.69 14.49 -26.57
C CYS A 1104 -5.67 12.98 -26.89
N ASP A 1105 -4.91 12.60 -27.93
CA ASP A 1105 -4.70 11.22 -28.33
C ASP A 1105 -3.56 10.53 -27.54
N GLY A 1106 -3.48 9.20 -27.61
CA GLY A 1106 -2.45 8.35 -26.99
C GLY A 1106 -2.35 6.98 -27.66
N SER A 1107 -1.40 6.13 -27.23
CA SER A 1107 -1.06 4.90 -27.98
C SER A 1107 -2.04 3.72 -27.84
N GLU A 1108 -3.06 3.79 -26.99
CA GLU A 1108 -3.89 2.62 -26.66
C GLU A 1108 -4.82 2.15 -27.80
N PRO A 1109 -4.96 0.83 -28.05
CA PRO A 1109 -5.88 0.31 -29.05
C PRO A 1109 -7.37 0.62 -28.80
N THR A 1110 -7.75 0.83 -27.54
CA THR A 1110 -9.10 1.26 -27.09
C THR A 1110 -9.54 2.57 -27.75
N ARG A 1111 -8.59 3.47 -28.04
CA ARG A 1111 -8.85 4.78 -28.69
C ARG A 1111 -9.35 4.67 -30.13
N LYS A 1112 -9.43 3.46 -30.71
CA LYS A 1112 -10.24 3.19 -31.91
C LYS A 1112 -11.73 3.50 -31.71
N TYR A 1113 -12.22 3.55 -30.46
CA TYR A 1113 -13.54 4.05 -30.10
C TYR A 1113 -13.82 5.42 -30.76
N PHE A 1114 -12.94 6.41 -30.60
CA PHE A 1114 -13.15 7.78 -31.12
C PHE A 1114 -13.18 7.86 -32.66
N SER A 1115 -12.48 6.94 -33.33
CA SER A 1115 -12.51 6.80 -34.79
C SER A 1115 -13.88 6.26 -35.22
N LYS A 1116 -14.36 5.18 -34.57
CA LYS A 1116 -15.68 4.61 -34.79
C LYS A 1116 -16.83 5.57 -34.46
N THR A 1117 -16.77 6.32 -33.36
CA THR A 1117 -17.86 7.26 -33.02
C THR A 1117 -17.96 8.40 -34.02
N ALA A 1118 -16.85 8.84 -34.61
CA ALA A 1118 -16.88 9.78 -35.72
C ALA A 1118 -17.50 9.13 -36.98
N ASP A 1119 -17.09 7.91 -37.33
CA ASP A 1119 -17.64 7.15 -38.48
C ASP A 1119 -19.14 6.84 -38.36
N LEU A 1120 -19.67 6.76 -37.15
CA LEU A 1120 -21.09 6.50 -36.86
C LEU A 1120 -21.96 7.76 -36.85
N ALA A 1121 -21.38 8.96 -37.00
CA ALA A 1121 -22.13 10.22 -37.00
C ALA A 1121 -23.04 10.32 -38.26
N PRO A 1122 -24.36 10.52 -38.12
CA PRO A 1122 -25.29 10.60 -39.25
C PRO A 1122 -25.02 11.78 -40.20
N ASP A 1123 -25.44 11.66 -41.48
CA ASP A 1123 -25.12 12.62 -42.55
C ASP A 1123 -25.74 14.03 -42.40
N ASP A 1124 -26.64 14.20 -41.44
CA ASP A 1124 -27.26 15.45 -40.99
C ASP A 1124 -26.61 15.99 -39.70
N THR A 1125 -25.35 15.64 -39.41
CA THR A 1125 -24.61 16.09 -38.23
C THR A 1125 -23.25 16.74 -38.56
N LEU A 1126 -22.79 17.62 -37.66
CA LEU A 1126 -21.45 18.23 -37.69
C LEU A 1126 -20.53 17.62 -36.63
N ILE A 1127 -19.25 17.46 -36.97
CA ILE A 1127 -18.17 17.09 -36.04
C ILE A 1127 -17.16 18.24 -35.95
N MET A 1128 -17.11 18.89 -34.80
CA MET A 1128 -16.04 19.80 -34.42
C MET A 1128 -14.87 18.98 -33.87
N GLY A 1129 -13.74 18.99 -34.59
CA GLY A 1129 -12.49 18.36 -34.19
C GLY A 1129 -11.62 19.27 -33.34
N LEU A 1130 -11.08 18.76 -32.24
CA LEU A 1130 -10.23 19.53 -31.33
C LEU A 1130 -8.94 18.78 -30.97
N GLY A 1131 -7.80 19.49 -30.93
CA GLY A 1131 -6.51 18.97 -30.43
C GLY A 1131 -6.01 17.70 -31.14
N CYS A 1132 -4.93 17.09 -30.67
CA CYS A 1132 -4.36 15.88 -31.29
C CYS A 1132 -5.29 14.66 -31.26
N GLY A 1133 -6.35 14.67 -30.44
CA GLY A 1133 -7.47 13.72 -30.52
C GLY A 1133 -8.08 13.61 -31.92
N LYS A 1134 -8.04 14.70 -32.69
CA LYS A 1134 -8.50 14.74 -34.10
C LYS A 1134 -7.86 13.69 -35.00
N TYR A 1135 -6.62 13.27 -34.73
CA TYR A 1135 -5.86 12.32 -35.56
C TYR A 1135 -6.43 10.88 -35.56
N ARG A 1136 -7.61 10.67 -34.96
CA ARG A 1136 -8.45 9.48 -35.06
C ARG A 1136 -9.45 9.50 -36.22
N PHE A 1137 -9.71 10.66 -36.82
CA PHE A 1137 -10.72 10.85 -37.87
C PHE A 1137 -10.48 12.06 -38.80
N TYR A 1138 -9.47 12.92 -38.55
CA TYR A 1138 -9.19 14.14 -39.34
C TYR A 1138 -8.97 13.94 -40.86
N ASP A 1139 -8.65 12.72 -41.28
CA ASP A 1139 -8.42 12.30 -42.67
C ASP A 1139 -9.46 11.32 -43.20
N HIS A 1140 -10.65 11.28 -42.56
CA HIS A 1140 -11.84 10.57 -43.03
C HIS A 1140 -12.74 11.50 -43.88
N GLU A 1141 -13.43 10.95 -44.89
CA GLU A 1141 -14.25 11.72 -45.84
C GLU A 1141 -15.70 11.93 -45.36
N PHE A 1142 -15.92 12.86 -44.42
CA PHE A 1142 -17.27 13.18 -43.92
C PHE A 1142 -18.16 13.97 -44.91
N GLY A 1143 -17.58 14.55 -45.96
CA GLY A 1143 -18.32 15.34 -46.96
C GLY A 1143 -18.88 16.66 -46.43
N THR A 1144 -20.04 17.07 -46.96
CA THR A 1144 -20.71 18.34 -46.65
C THR A 1144 -22.18 18.12 -46.28
N LEU A 1145 -22.71 18.93 -45.36
CA LEU A 1145 -24.13 18.93 -45.02
C LEU A 1145 -24.98 19.21 -46.28
N LYS A 1146 -25.93 18.31 -46.53
CA LYS A 1146 -26.74 18.28 -47.74
C LYS A 1146 -27.44 19.62 -48.00
N ASP A 1147 -27.33 20.12 -49.23
CA ASP A 1147 -27.96 21.36 -49.69
C ASP A 1147 -27.61 22.60 -48.84
N THR A 1148 -26.40 22.64 -48.26
CA THR A 1148 -25.83 23.83 -47.56
C THR A 1148 -24.44 24.24 -48.05
N GLY A 1149 -23.61 23.26 -48.46
CA GLY A 1149 -22.19 23.46 -48.78
C GLY A 1149 -21.27 23.63 -47.56
N LEU A 1150 -21.78 23.44 -46.33
CA LEU A 1150 -20.96 23.43 -45.11
C LEU A 1150 -20.22 22.08 -44.98
N PRO A 1151 -18.89 22.05 -44.76
CA PRO A 1151 -18.17 20.82 -44.42
C PRO A 1151 -18.75 20.17 -43.16
N ARG A 1152 -18.87 18.84 -43.14
CA ARG A 1152 -19.34 18.11 -41.94
C ARG A 1152 -18.29 18.03 -40.84
N TYR A 1153 -17.03 18.02 -41.21
CA TYR A 1153 -15.91 18.03 -40.27
C TYR A 1153 -15.23 19.40 -40.23
N LEU A 1154 -15.10 19.95 -39.02
CA LEU A 1154 -14.56 21.28 -38.75
C LEU A 1154 -13.41 21.14 -37.74
N ASP A 1155 -12.16 21.16 -38.22
CA ASP A 1155 -11.01 21.22 -37.32
C ASP A 1155 -10.85 22.63 -36.71
N VAL A 1156 -11.22 22.73 -35.43
CA VAL A 1156 -11.28 23.97 -34.65
C VAL A 1156 -9.88 24.49 -34.30
N GLY A 1157 -8.89 23.60 -34.18
CA GLY A 1157 -7.50 23.98 -33.90
C GLY A 1157 -6.79 23.09 -32.88
N GLN A 1158 -5.94 23.70 -32.07
CA GLN A 1158 -5.17 23.05 -31.01
C GLN A 1158 -6.04 22.74 -29.79
N CYS A 1159 -5.51 22.07 -28.77
CA CYS A 1159 -6.20 21.91 -27.50
C CYS A 1159 -6.67 23.25 -26.87
N ASN A 1160 -5.87 24.33 -26.94
CA ASN A 1160 -6.27 25.69 -26.52
C ASN A 1160 -7.48 26.26 -27.28
N ASP A 1161 -7.72 25.83 -28.52
CA ASP A 1161 -8.89 26.27 -29.30
C ASP A 1161 -10.21 25.65 -28.80
N ALA A 1162 -10.19 24.95 -27.66
CA ALA A 1162 -11.38 24.72 -26.82
C ALA A 1162 -12.13 26.03 -26.53
N TYR A 1163 -11.41 27.15 -26.37
CA TYR A 1163 -12.02 28.48 -26.28
C TYR A 1163 -12.86 28.83 -27.52
N SER A 1164 -12.38 28.50 -28.72
CA SER A 1164 -13.17 28.70 -29.95
C SER A 1164 -14.45 27.87 -29.95
N ALA A 1165 -14.41 26.62 -29.45
CA ALA A 1165 -15.59 25.78 -29.31
C ALA A 1165 -16.60 26.33 -28.29
N VAL A 1166 -16.13 26.85 -27.14
CA VAL A 1166 -16.98 27.51 -26.13
C VAL A 1166 -17.62 28.79 -26.68
N VAL A 1167 -16.86 29.63 -27.40
CA VAL A 1167 -17.39 30.85 -28.04
C VAL A 1167 -18.46 30.52 -29.07
N VAL A 1168 -18.26 29.47 -29.89
CA VAL A 1168 -19.27 28.99 -30.85
C VAL A 1168 -20.50 28.45 -30.13
N ALA A 1169 -20.33 27.65 -29.08
CA ALA A 1169 -21.45 27.08 -28.31
C ALA A 1169 -22.30 28.18 -27.64
N ASN A 1170 -21.68 29.18 -27.00
CA ASN A 1170 -22.40 30.32 -26.42
C ASN A 1170 -23.19 31.10 -27.48
N ALA A 1171 -22.58 31.40 -28.64
CA ALA A 1171 -23.27 32.11 -29.72
C ALA A 1171 -24.43 31.32 -30.33
N LEU A 1172 -24.34 29.98 -30.38
CA LEU A 1172 -25.46 29.13 -30.77
C LEU A 1172 -26.56 29.09 -29.70
N ALA A 1173 -26.20 29.04 -28.41
CA ALA A 1173 -27.16 29.07 -27.30
C ALA A 1173 -27.97 30.38 -27.32
N GLU A 1174 -27.31 31.53 -27.51
CA GLU A 1174 -27.94 32.83 -27.74
C GLU A 1174 -28.86 32.82 -28.98
N ALA A 1175 -28.41 32.27 -30.12
CA ALA A 1175 -29.16 32.23 -31.38
C ALA A 1175 -30.38 31.26 -31.39
N PHE A 1176 -30.47 30.38 -30.39
CA PHE A 1176 -31.60 29.46 -30.17
C PHE A 1176 -32.38 29.75 -28.87
N GLU A 1177 -32.09 30.87 -28.17
CA GLU A 1177 -32.74 31.28 -26.91
C GLU A 1177 -32.72 30.18 -25.82
N THR A 1178 -31.59 29.47 -25.70
CA THR A 1178 -31.38 28.31 -24.81
C THR A 1178 -30.07 28.42 -24.00
N ASP A 1179 -29.78 27.44 -23.14
CA ASP A 1179 -28.47 27.33 -22.45
C ASP A 1179 -27.54 26.32 -23.15
N LEU A 1180 -26.31 26.17 -22.64
CA LEU A 1180 -25.31 25.25 -23.22
C LEU A 1180 -25.74 23.77 -23.20
N ASN A 1181 -26.63 23.37 -22.28
CA ASN A 1181 -27.10 22.00 -22.12
C ASN A 1181 -28.38 21.73 -22.94
N GLY A 1182 -29.14 22.78 -23.25
CA GLY A 1182 -30.29 22.74 -24.16
C GLY A 1182 -29.94 22.90 -25.65
N LEU A 1183 -28.66 22.82 -26.02
CA LEU A 1183 -28.21 22.73 -27.41
C LEU A 1183 -28.26 21.28 -27.93
N PRO A 1184 -28.42 21.06 -29.26
CA PRO A 1184 -28.18 19.76 -29.90
C PRO A 1184 -26.67 19.51 -30.03
N LEU A 1185 -25.97 19.44 -28.90
CA LEU A 1185 -24.51 19.37 -28.78
C LEU A 1185 -24.10 18.26 -27.81
N SER A 1186 -23.26 17.32 -28.26
CA SER A 1186 -22.65 16.30 -27.39
C SER A 1186 -21.13 16.40 -27.37
N LEU A 1187 -20.53 16.22 -26.19
CA LEU A 1187 -19.09 16.29 -25.98
C LEU A 1187 -18.51 14.88 -25.75
N ASN A 1188 -17.67 14.41 -26.67
CA ASN A 1188 -17.01 13.10 -26.61
C ASN A 1188 -15.49 13.28 -26.60
N LEU A 1189 -14.95 13.47 -25.40
CA LEU A 1189 -13.61 13.98 -25.17
C LEU A 1189 -12.60 12.87 -24.86
N SER A 1190 -11.67 12.67 -25.78
CA SER A 1190 -10.41 11.98 -25.51
C SER A 1190 -9.51 12.87 -24.66
N TRP A 1191 -8.98 12.37 -23.54
CA TRP A 1191 -8.01 13.09 -22.72
C TRP A 1191 -6.71 12.30 -22.59
N LEU A 1192 -5.62 12.96 -22.18
CA LEU A 1192 -4.34 12.29 -21.94
C LEU A 1192 -3.55 12.97 -20.81
N GLU A 1193 -3.39 14.29 -20.91
CA GLU A 1193 -2.50 15.08 -20.06
C GLU A 1193 -3.22 16.31 -19.49
N GLN A 1194 -2.44 17.24 -18.93
CA GLN A 1194 -2.93 18.26 -18.01
C GLN A 1194 -3.67 19.42 -18.71
N LYS A 1195 -3.38 19.70 -19.98
CA LYS A 1195 -4.16 20.67 -20.77
C LYS A 1195 -5.57 20.16 -21.04
N ALA A 1196 -5.74 18.85 -21.26
CA ALA A 1196 -7.08 18.24 -21.29
C ALA A 1196 -7.79 18.30 -19.92
N VAL A 1197 -7.06 18.17 -18.81
CA VAL A 1197 -7.64 18.32 -17.46
C VAL A 1197 -8.18 19.72 -17.22
N VAL A 1198 -7.42 20.79 -17.54
CA VAL A 1198 -7.90 22.15 -17.32
C VAL A 1198 -9.06 22.56 -18.26
N ILE A 1199 -9.13 21.99 -19.46
CA ILE A 1199 -10.31 22.12 -20.34
C ILE A 1199 -11.54 21.49 -19.66
N LEU A 1200 -11.42 20.29 -19.07
CA LEU A 1200 -12.52 19.70 -18.29
C LEU A 1200 -12.93 20.63 -17.14
N LEU A 1201 -11.98 21.19 -16.38
CA LEU A 1201 -12.31 22.12 -15.29
C LEU A 1201 -13.07 23.35 -15.79
N SER A 1202 -12.74 23.84 -17.00
CA SER A 1202 -13.42 24.97 -17.66
C SER A 1202 -14.88 24.61 -18.01
N LEU A 1203 -15.13 23.41 -18.52
CA LEU A 1203 -16.48 22.93 -18.85
C LEU A 1203 -17.33 22.70 -17.58
N LEU A 1204 -16.74 22.15 -16.52
CA LEU A 1204 -17.39 21.99 -15.21
C LEU A 1204 -17.72 23.35 -14.56
N HIS A 1205 -16.84 24.34 -14.70
CA HIS A 1205 -17.12 25.72 -14.27
C HIS A 1205 -18.31 26.33 -15.01
N LEU A 1206 -18.41 26.11 -16.33
CA LEU A 1206 -19.51 26.56 -17.17
C LEU A 1206 -20.83 25.79 -16.94
N GLY A 1207 -20.85 24.77 -16.07
CA GLY A 1207 -22.05 23.97 -15.80
C GLY A 1207 -22.47 23.06 -16.96
N VAL A 1208 -21.53 22.70 -17.85
CA VAL A 1208 -21.79 21.79 -18.97
C VAL A 1208 -21.95 20.36 -18.45
N GLN A 1209 -23.04 19.71 -18.87
CA GLN A 1209 -23.41 18.36 -18.46
C GLN A 1209 -23.20 17.33 -19.59
N ASN A 1210 -23.45 16.05 -19.31
CA ASN A 1210 -23.46 14.94 -20.28
C ASN A 1210 -22.11 14.74 -21.02
N ILE A 1211 -21.02 15.25 -20.45
CA ILE A 1211 -19.67 15.15 -21.01
C ILE A 1211 -19.23 13.68 -20.94
N ARG A 1212 -18.94 13.07 -22.09
CA ARG A 1212 -18.25 11.77 -22.14
C ARG A 1212 -16.74 12.00 -22.17
N ILE A 1213 -16.01 11.36 -21.26
CA ILE A 1213 -14.54 11.43 -21.18
C ILE A 1213 -13.90 10.04 -21.25
N GLY A 1214 -12.85 9.89 -22.06
CA GLY A 1214 -12.28 8.58 -22.36
C GLY A 1214 -10.83 8.58 -22.89
N PRO A 1215 -10.24 7.39 -23.15
CA PRO A 1215 -10.84 6.06 -23.11
C PRO A 1215 -10.94 5.44 -21.70
N LYS A 1216 -10.45 6.12 -20.66
CA LYS A 1216 -10.57 5.71 -19.25
C LYS A 1216 -10.91 6.91 -18.37
N ALA A 1217 -11.44 6.64 -17.18
CA ALA A 1217 -11.54 7.63 -16.10
C ALA A 1217 -10.15 8.12 -15.64
N PRO A 1218 -10.01 9.35 -15.14
CA PRO A 1218 -8.77 9.82 -14.52
C PRO A 1218 -8.44 9.09 -13.23
N ALA A 1219 -7.25 8.51 -13.15
CA ALA A 1219 -6.78 7.72 -12.01
C ALA A 1219 -6.69 8.49 -10.68
N PHE A 1220 -6.64 9.82 -10.75
CA PHE A 1220 -6.65 10.72 -9.59
C PHE A 1220 -8.06 11.09 -9.10
N VAL A 1221 -9.12 10.65 -9.77
CA VAL A 1221 -10.50 10.83 -9.31
C VAL A 1221 -10.97 9.51 -8.70
N THR A 1222 -11.14 9.48 -7.37
CA THR A 1222 -11.62 8.27 -6.66
C THR A 1222 -13.07 7.96 -7.04
N PRO A 1223 -13.60 6.76 -6.78
CA PRO A 1223 -15.01 6.43 -7.02
C PRO A 1223 -15.98 7.42 -6.33
N GLU A 1224 -15.61 7.91 -5.15
CA GLU A 1224 -16.38 8.88 -4.36
C GLU A 1224 -16.34 10.27 -5.01
N ALA A 1225 -15.17 10.74 -5.45
CA ALA A 1225 -15.04 11.99 -6.19
C ALA A 1225 -15.76 11.91 -7.56
N MET A 1226 -15.70 10.76 -8.23
CA MET A 1226 -16.43 10.52 -9.48
C MET A 1226 -17.94 10.57 -9.26
N ALA A 1227 -18.46 9.99 -8.17
CA ALA A 1227 -19.88 10.06 -7.83
C ALA A 1227 -20.38 11.51 -7.67
N VAL A 1228 -19.55 12.42 -7.11
CA VAL A 1228 -19.89 13.86 -7.02
C VAL A 1228 -19.90 14.54 -8.40
N LEU A 1229 -19.05 14.12 -9.33
CA LEU A 1229 -19.04 14.64 -10.71
C LEU A 1229 -20.20 14.09 -11.56
N VAL A 1230 -20.60 12.84 -11.31
CA VAL A 1230 -21.81 12.24 -11.91
C VAL A 1230 -23.07 12.94 -11.39
N ASP A 1231 -23.21 13.12 -10.08
CA ASP A 1231 -24.37 13.77 -9.44
C ASP A 1231 -24.58 15.22 -9.92
N LYS A 1232 -23.49 16.00 -10.05
CA LYS A 1232 -23.58 17.43 -10.39
C LYS A 1232 -23.56 17.74 -11.89
N PHE A 1233 -22.95 16.90 -12.71
CA PHE A 1233 -22.68 17.20 -14.13
C PHE A 1233 -23.05 16.06 -15.10
N ASN A 1234 -23.57 14.93 -14.60
CA ASN A 1234 -23.76 13.70 -15.37
C ASN A 1234 -22.50 13.33 -16.19
N LEU A 1235 -21.32 13.45 -15.58
CA LEU A 1235 -20.03 13.13 -16.20
C LEU A 1235 -19.95 11.63 -16.51
N GLN A 1236 -19.78 11.27 -17.79
CA GLN A 1236 -19.80 9.89 -18.25
C GLN A 1236 -18.42 9.40 -18.69
N ILE A 1237 -18.16 8.11 -18.51
CA ILE A 1237 -16.97 7.45 -19.04
C ILE A 1237 -17.37 6.68 -20.30
N THR A 1238 -16.66 6.90 -21.41
CA THR A 1238 -16.93 6.27 -22.71
C THR A 1238 -16.96 4.73 -22.62
N ASP A 1239 -17.98 4.04 -23.14
CA ASP A 1239 -17.88 2.59 -23.32
C ASP A 1239 -17.09 2.27 -24.60
N VAL A 1240 -15.78 2.12 -24.43
CA VAL A 1240 -14.84 1.75 -25.48
C VAL A 1240 -15.12 0.40 -26.16
N LYS A 1241 -16.10 -0.38 -25.67
CA LYS A 1241 -16.59 -1.62 -26.31
C LYS A 1241 -17.77 -1.35 -27.24
N ASP A 1242 -18.67 -0.42 -26.87
CA ASP A 1242 -19.92 -0.14 -27.59
C ASP A 1242 -20.06 1.34 -28.00
N PRO A 1243 -19.31 1.77 -29.03
CA PRO A 1243 -19.46 3.10 -29.61
C PRO A 1243 -20.80 3.33 -30.32
N GLN A 1244 -21.61 2.28 -30.54
CA GLN A 1244 -22.94 2.42 -31.13
C GLN A 1244 -23.92 2.90 -30.05
N ALA A 1245 -23.93 2.26 -28.88
CA ALA A 1245 -24.75 2.69 -27.74
C ALA A 1245 -24.39 4.12 -27.29
N ASP A 1246 -23.10 4.48 -27.25
CA ASP A 1246 -22.67 5.85 -26.94
C ASP A 1246 -23.14 6.87 -28.00
N MET A 1247 -23.13 6.51 -29.29
CA MET A 1247 -23.65 7.38 -30.37
C MET A 1247 -25.17 7.57 -30.28
N GLU A 1248 -25.93 6.49 -30.10
CA GLU A 1248 -27.39 6.53 -29.94
C GLU A 1248 -27.79 7.33 -28.70
N SER A 1249 -27.04 7.22 -27.61
CA SER A 1249 -27.25 7.97 -26.37
C SER A 1249 -26.94 9.47 -26.52
N MET A 1250 -25.83 9.83 -27.20
CA MET A 1250 -25.54 11.25 -27.54
C MET A 1250 -26.62 11.88 -28.42
N LEU A 1251 -27.10 11.16 -29.45
CA LEU A 1251 -28.19 11.61 -30.33
C LEU A 1251 -29.54 11.74 -29.62
N ALA A 1252 -29.72 11.08 -28.48
CA ALA A 1252 -30.89 11.23 -27.61
C ALA A 1252 -30.80 12.43 -26.65
N GLY A 1253 -29.67 13.16 -26.63
CA GLY A 1253 -29.43 14.26 -25.68
C GLY A 1253 -29.07 13.77 -24.27
N HIS A 1254 -28.43 12.60 -24.15
CA HIS A 1254 -27.98 12.01 -22.89
C HIS A 1254 -26.46 11.94 -22.81
#